data_AF-Q2TAA8-F1
#
_entry.id   AF-Q2TAA8-F1
#
_cell.length_a   1.000
_cell.length_b   1.000
_cell.length_c   1.000
_cell.angle_alpha   90.00
_cell.angle_beta   90.00
_cell.angle_gamma   90.00
#
_symmetry.space_group_name_H-M   'P 1'
#
loop_
_entity.id
_entity.type
_entity.pdbx_description
1 polymer ?
#
loop_
_entity_poly.entity_id
_entity_poly.type
_entity_poly.pdbx_seq_one_letter_code
_entity_poly.pdbx_strand_id
1 'polypeptide(L)'
;MGGHLSPWPTYTSGQTILQNRKPCSDDYRKRVGSCQQHPFRTAKPQYLEELENYLRKELLLLDLGTDSTQELRLQPYREIFEFFIEDFKTYKPLLSSIKNAYEGMLAHQREKIRALEPLKAKLVTVNEDCNERILAMRAEEKYEISLLKKEKMNLLKLIDKKNEEKISLQSEVTKLRKNLAEEYLHYLSERDACKILIADLNELRYQREDMSLAQSPGIWGEDPVKLTLALKMTRQDLTRTQMELNNMKANFGDVVPRRDFEMQEKTNKDLQEQLDTLRASYEEVRKEHEILMQLHMSTLKERDQFFSELQEIQRTSTPRPDWTKCKDVVAGGPERWQMLAEGKNSDQLVDVLLEEIGSGLLREKDFFPGLGYGEAIPAFLRFDGLVENKKPSKKDVVNLLKDAWKERLAEEQKETFPDFFFNFLEHRFGPSDAMAWAYTIFENIKIFHSNEVMSQFYAVLMGKRSENVYVTQKETVAQLLKEMTNADSQNEGLLTMEQFNTVLKSTFPLKTEEQIQELMEAGGWHPSSSNADLLNYRSLFMEDEEGQSEPFVQKLWEQYMDEKDEYLQQLKQELGIELHEEVTLPKLRGGLMTIDPSLDKQTVNTYMSQAFQLPESEMPEEGDEKEEAVVEILQTALERLQVIDIRRVGPREPEPAS
;
A
#
# COMPACT_ATOMS: atom_id res chain seq x y z
N MET A 1 1.39 41.29 10.45
CA MET A 1 0.12 42.03 10.60
C MET A 1 -0.96 41.01 10.93
N GLY A 2 -1.42 41.00 12.19
CA GLY A 2 -2.39 40.01 12.69
C GLY A 2 -3.81 40.41 12.31
N GLY A 3 -4.36 39.79 11.27
CA GLY A 3 -5.77 39.89 10.94
C GLY A 3 -6.57 39.07 11.94
N HIS A 4 -7.17 39.75 12.92
CA HIS A 4 -8.21 39.17 13.76
C HIS A 4 -9.41 38.82 12.87
N LEU A 5 -9.46 37.57 12.42
CA LEU A 5 -10.64 37.00 11.78
C LEU A 5 -11.72 36.87 12.87
N SER A 6 -12.56 37.89 12.97
CA SER A 6 -13.81 37.86 13.72
C SER A 6 -14.64 36.66 13.25
N PRO A 7 -15.22 35.85 14.16
CA PRO A 7 -16.10 34.76 13.80
C PRO A 7 -17.43 35.36 13.34
N TRP A 8 -17.62 35.45 12.03
CA TRP A 8 -18.91 35.84 11.44
C TRP A 8 -19.81 34.61 11.32
N PRO A 9 -21.07 34.68 11.78
CA PRO A 9 -22.06 33.65 11.53
C PRO A 9 -22.63 33.83 10.11
N THR A 10 -22.39 32.83 9.26
CA THR A 10 -22.84 32.78 7.87
C THR A 10 -24.35 32.58 7.82
N TYR A 11 -25.02 33.49 7.14
CA TYR A 11 -26.46 33.49 6.86
C TYR A 11 -26.91 32.18 6.22
N THR A 12 -27.86 31.50 6.85
CA THR A 12 -28.62 30.40 6.24
C THR A 12 -29.66 30.99 5.28
N SER A 13 -29.35 30.96 3.99
CA SER A 13 -30.31 31.22 2.91
C SER A 13 -30.97 29.88 2.56
N GLY A 14 -32.21 29.67 3.00
CA GLY A 14 -32.89 28.38 2.77
C GLY A 14 -34.34 28.37 3.23
N GLN A 15 -35.07 29.48 3.11
CA GLN A 15 -36.52 29.41 3.16
C GLN A 15 -37.05 29.27 1.74
N THR A 16 -37.37 28.02 1.42
CA THR A 16 -38.18 27.60 0.29
C THR A 16 -39.38 28.53 0.18
N ILE A 17 -39.36 29.41 -0.83
CA ILE A 17 -40.51 30.21 -1.20
C ILE A 17 -41.53 29.20 -1.73
N LEU A 18 -42.40 28.71 -0.85
CA LEU A 18 -43.64 28.08 -1.24
C LEU A 18 -44.34 29.09 -2.14
N GLN A 19 -44.40 28.78 -3.43
CA GLN A 19 -45.18 29.50 -4.42
C GLN A 19 -46.65 29.37 -4.03
N ASN A 20 -47.09 30.17 -3.07
CA ASN A 20 -48.47 30.25 -2.68
C ASN A 20 -49.19 30.98 -3.81
N ARG A 21 -49.80 30.19 -4.69
CA ARG A 21 -50.83 30.62 -5.64
C ARG A 21 -51.75 31.58 -4.91
N LYS A 22 -51.69 32.88 -5.24
CA LYS A 22 -52.73 33.83 -4.86
C LYS A 22 -54.01 33.44 -5.62
N PRO A 23 -55.08 32.98 -4.96
CA PRO A 23 -56.40 33.17 -5.53
C PRO A 23 -56.68 34.67 -5.47
N CYS A 24 -57.27 35.23 -6.52
CA CYS A 24 -57.58 36.66 -6.67
C CYS A 24 -56.39 37.54 -7.14
N SER A 25 -55.88 37.24 -8.33
CA SER A 25 -55.27 38.28 -9.19
C SER A 25 -56.15 38.40 -10.44
N ASP A 26 -57.31 39.02 -10.29
CA ASP A 26 -58.13 39.37 -11.45
C ASP A 26 -57.61 40.68 -12.03
N ASP A 27 -57.20 40.63 -13.30
CA ASP A 27 -56.55 41.69 -14.06
C ASP A 27 -57.46 42.92 -14.22
N TYR A 28 -57.53 43.77 -13.21
CA TYR A 28 -58.10 45.12 -13.34
C TYR A 28 -57.01 46.17 -13.54
N ARG A 29 -56.15 45.94 -14.53
CA ARG A 29 -55.37 47.01 -15.16
C ARG A 29 -56.19 47.53 -16.35
N LYS A 30 -56.71 48.76 -16.22
CA LYS A 30 -57.47 49.59 -17.21
C LYS A 30 -58.98 49.67 -16.96
N ARG A 31 -59.36 50.40 -15.91
CA ARG A 31 -60.49 51.35 -16.01
C ARG A 31 -60.09 52.66 -15.34
N VAL A 32 -59.22 53.39 -16.03
CA VAL A 32 -58.95 54.80 -15.76
C VAL A 32 -60.16 55.57 -16.28
N GLY A 33 -61.13 55.81 -15.41
CA GLY A 33 -62.40 56.44 -15.76
C GLY A 33 -63.16 56.82 -14.51
N SER A 34 -62.77 57.96 -13.93
CA SER A 34 -63.61 58.83 -13.09
C SER A 34 -64.68 58.15 -12.22
N CYS A 35 -64.30 57.68 -11.02
CA CYS A 35 -65.26 57.67 -9.92
C CYS A 35 -64.66 58.43 -8.74
N GLN A 36 -65.47 59.34 -8.22
CA GLN A 36 -65.09 60.45 -7.37
C GLN A 36 -64.43 59.98 -6.07
N GLN A 37 -63.36 60.68 -5.71
CA GLN A 37 -62.76 60.64 -4.39
C GLN A 37 -63.81 61.13 -3.37
N HIS A 38 -64.51 60.21 -2.71
CA HIS A 38 -65.17 60.52 -1.44
C HIS A 38 -64.17 60.21 -0.32
N PRO A 39 -63.61 61.23 0.35
CA PRO A 39 -62.72 61.04 1.48
C PRO A 39 -63.58 60.65 2.69
N PHE A 40 -63.87 59.37 2.85
CA PHE A 40 -64.30 58.86 4.14
C PHE A 40 -63.09 58.88 5.08
N ARG A 41 -62.85 60.04 5.69
CA ARG A 41 -62.16 60.16 6.97
C ARG A 41 -62.99 59.39 8.00
N THR A 42 -62.89 58.07 8.03
CA THR A 42 -63.34 57.32 9.21
C THR A 42 -62.38 57.66 10.33
N ALA A 43 -62.88 58.37 11.34
CA ALA A 43 -62.14 58.58 12.58
C ALA A 43 -61.67 57.23 13.13
N LYS A 44 -60.43 57.20 13.64
CA LYS A 44 -59.84 56.02 14.24
C LYS A 44 -60.75 55.54 15.38
N PRO A 45 -61.12 54.24 15.46
CA PRO A 45 -61.94 53.74 16.55
C PRO A 45 -61.21 53.97 17.89
N GLN A 46 -61.93 54.49 18.89
CA GLN A 46 -61.37 54.78 20.22
C GLN A 46 -60.69 53.55 20.83
N TYR A 47 -61.29 52.36 20.66
CA TYR A 47 -60.71 51.10 21.13
C TYR A 47 -59.32 50.79 20.55
N LEU A 48 -59.10 51.11 19.26
CA LEU A 48 -57.80 50.86 18.63
C LEU A 48 -56.73 51.84 19.15
N GLU A 49 -57.12 53.07 19.50
CA GLU A 49 -56.22 54.01 20.20
C GLU A 49 -55.90 53.54 21.63
N GLU A 50 -56.86 52.94 22.34
CA GLU A 50 -56.64 52.35 23.67
C GLU A 50 -55.64 51.20 23.62
N LEU A 51 -55.80 50.26 22.68
CA LEU A 51 -54.86 49.14 22.50
C LEU A 51 -53.45 49.62 22.14
N GLU A 52 -53.30 50.57 21.23
CA GLU A 52 -51.97 51.12 20.88
C GLU A 52 -51.33 51.89 22.05
N ASN A 53 -52.13 52.62 22.83
CA ASN A 53 -51.65 53.30 24.02
C ASN A 53 -51.23 52.29 25.09
N TYR A 54 -51.97 51.19 25.25
CA TYR A 54 -51.59 50.08 26.13
C TYR A 54 -50.26 49.45 25.68
N LEU A 55 -50.11 49.14 24.38
CA LEU A 55 -48.85 48.62 23.81
C LEU A 55 -47.67 49.52 24.12
N ARG A 56 -47.82 50.83 23.88
CA ARG A 56 -46.76 51.81 24.14
C ARG A 56 -46.38 51.86 25.61
N LYS A 57 -47.33 51.75 26.53
CA LYS A 57 -47.07 51.72 27.98
C LYS A 57 -46.33 50.45 28.39
N GLU A 58 -46.80 49.28 27.95
CA GLU A 58 -46.17 48.00 28.29
C GLU A 58 -44.75 47.88 27.71
N LEU A 59 -44.53 48.36 26.48
CA LEU A 59 -43.19 48.39 25.90
C LEU A 59 -42.24 49.39 26.58
N LEU A 60 -42.77 50.47 27.18
CA LEU A 60 -41.98 51.42 27.96
C LEU A 60 -41.57 50.86 29.33
N LEU A 61 -42.31 49.89 29.88
CA LEU A 61 -41.98 49.22 31.15
C LEU A 61 -40.88 48.17 31.02
N LEU A 62 -40.62 47.67 29.80
CA LEU A 62 -39.60 46.68 29.53
C LEU A 62 -38.24 47.35 29.30
N ASP A 63 -37.29 47.14 30.22
CA ASP A 63 -35.89 47.55 30.06
C ASP A 63 -35.18 46.69 29.00
N LEU A 64 -34.65 47.32 27.95
CA LEU A 64 -34.22 46.70 26.68
C LEU A 64 -32.75 46.21 26.66
N GLY A 65 -32.18 45.80 27.80
CA GLY A 65 -30.72 45.60 27.92
C GLY A 65 -30.14 44.22 27.54
N THR A 66 -30.92 43.14 27.43
CA THR A 66 -30.38 41.76 27.28
C THR A 66 -31.12 40.95 26.22
N ASP A 67 -30.51 39.95 25.59
CA ASP A 67 -31.18 39.14 24.52
C ASP A 67 -32.45 38.42 25.01
N SER A 68 -32.51 38.06 26.30
CA SER A 68 -33.73 37.56 26.93
C SER A 68 -34.90 38.56 26.88
N THR A 69 -34.64 39.84 26.62
CA THR A 69 -35.68 40.88 26.46
C THR A 69 -36.44 40.75 25.17
N GLN A 70 -35.91 40.12 24.11
CA GLN A 70 -36.66 39.97 22.86
C GLN A 70 -37.91 39.11 23.06
N GLU A 71 -37.82 38.06 23.87
CA GLU A 71 -38.98 37.22 24.22
C GLU A 71 -39.95 37.96 25.14
N LEU A 72 -39.43 38.68 26.14
CA LEU A 72 -40.28 39.50 27.02
C LEU A 72 -41.00 40.61 26.23
N ARG A 73 -40.37 41.12 25.16
CA ARG A 73 -40.95 42.13 24.27
C ARG A 73 -42.11 41.60 23.44
N LEU A 74 -42.13 40.30 23.10
CA LEU A 74 -43.24 39.68 22.37
C LEU A 74 -44.51 39.59 23.24
N GLN A 75 -44.36 39.56 24.57
CA GLN A 75 -45.49 39.34 25.47
C GLN A 75 -46.57 40.45 25.38
N PRO A 76 -46.24 41.76 25.45
CA PRO A 76 -47.23 42.82 25.21
C PRO A 76 -47.94 42.71 23.86
N TYR A 77 -47.22 42.33 22.80
CA TYR A 77 -47.82 42.13 21.48
C TYR A 77 -48.79 40.94 21.47
N ARG A 78 -48.47 39.83 22.15
CA ARG A 78 -49.34 38.65 22.24
C ARG A 78 -50.63 38.97 23.00
N GLU A 79 -50.53 39.72 24.09
CA GLU A 79 -51.69 40.13 24.90
C GLU A 79 -52.61 41.06 24.10
N ILE A 80 -52.04 42.05 23.41
CA ILE A 80 -52.82 43.00 22.60
C ILE A 80 -53.42 42.34 21.38
N PHE A 81 -52.70 41.40 20.77
CA PHE A 81 -53.25 40.62 19.67
C PHE A 81 -54.40 39.73 20.14
N GLU A 82 -54.33 39.18 21.36
CA GLU A 82 -55.46 38.44 21.94
C GLU A 82 -56.67 39.35 22.19
N PHE A 83 -56.46 40.52 22.80
CA PHE A 83 -57.54 41.51 22.99
C PHE A 83 -58.16 41.92 21.66
N PHE A 84 -57.33 42.15 20.64
CA PHE A 84 -57.77 42.49 19.30
C PHE A 84 -58.62 41.37 18.68
N ILE A 85 -58.18 40.12 18.76
CA ILE A 85 -58.91 38.95 18.24
C ILE A 85 -60.25 38.76 18.95
N GLU A 86 -60.30 38.98 20.26
CA GLU A 86 -61.49 38.80 21.10
C GLU A 86 -62.65 39.75 20.70
N ASP A 87 -62.32 40.94 20.18
CA ASP A 87 -63.30 41.95 19.75
C ASP A 87 -63.95 41.62 18.39
N PHE A 88 -63.23 40.92 17.49
CA PHE A 88 -63.77 40.48 16.19
C PHE A 88 -64.67 39.25 16.30
N LYS A 89 -65.92 39.42 16.77
CA LYS A 89 -66.85 38.29 16.96
C LYS A 89 -67.02 37.39 15.71
N THR A 90 -67.02 37.97 14.51
CA THR A 90 -67.21 37.22 13.25
C THR A 90 -65.95 36.50 12.78
N TYR A 91 -64.77 37.10 12.98
CA TYR A 91 -63.49 36.59 12.43
C TYR A 91 -62.59 35.92 13.48
N LYS A 92 -62.95 36.01 14.76
CA LYS A 92 -62.21 35.43 15.90
C LYS A 92 -61.78 33.98 15.65
N PRO A 93 -62.65 33.04 15.21
CA PRO A 93 -62.23 31.66 14.99
C PRO A 93 -61.08 31.52 13.99
N LEU A 94 -61.08 32.32 12.93
CA LEU A 94 -60.04 32.31 11.91
C LEU A 94 -58.73 32.91 12.44
N LEU A 95 -58.80 34.07 13.09
CA LEU A 95 -57.60 34.74 13.63
C LEU A 95 -56.95 33.93 14.76
N SER A 96 -57.75 33.34 15.65
CA SER A 96 -57.25 32.42 16.68
C SER A 96 -56.60 31.18 16.06
N SER A 97 -57.19 30.61 15.01
CA SER A 97 -56.60 29.47 14.29
C SER A 97 -55.23 29.83 13.71
N ILE A 98 -55.11 30.99 13.06
CA ILE A 98 -53.84 31.49 12.52
C ILE A 98 -52.81 31.70 13.63
N LYS A 99 -53.18 32.37 14.72
CA LYS A 99 -52.30 32.59 15.88
C LYS A 99 -51.78 31.26 16.42
N ASN A 100 -52.67 30.32 16.70
CA ASN A 100 -52.33 29.01 17.26
C ASN A 100 -51.40 28.21 16.35
N ALA A 101 -51.55 28.31 15.02
CA ALA A 101 -50.65 27.67 14.07
C ALA A 101 -49.21 28.23 14.19
N TYR A 102 -49.05 29.55 14.26
CA TYR A 102 -47.73 30.18 14.43
C TYR A 102 -47.13 29.88 15.81
N GLU A 103 -47.93 29.96 16.88
CA GLU A 103 -47.45 29.67 18.23
C GLU A 103 -47.04 28.22 18.41
N GLY A 104 -47.79 27.27 17.81
CA GLY A 104 -47.41 25.86 17.76
C GLY A 104 -46.07 25.64 17.06
N MET A 105 -45.84 26.34 15.94
CA MET A 105 -44.56 26.25 15.21
C MET A 105 -43.39 26.85 16.02
N LEU A 106 -43.59 28.00 16.67
CA LEU A 106 -42.57 28.61 17.52
C LEU A 106 -42.23 27.74 18.73
N ALA A 107 -43.22 27.09 19.34
CA ALA A 107 -43.02 26.14 20.43
C ALA A 107 -42.19 24.93 19.97
N HIS A 108 -42.52 24.37 18.79
CA HIS A 108 -41.76 23.27 18.20
C HIS A 108 -40.31 23.64 17.91
N GLN A 109 -40.06 24.85 17.38
CA GLN A 109 -38.70 25.33 17.13
C GLN A 109 -37.91 25.56 18.42
N ARG A 110 -38.56 26.11 19.47
CA ARG A 110 -37.94 26.25 20.80
C ARG A 110 -37.51 24.92 21.38
N GLU A 111 -38.36 23.90 21.26
CA GLU A 111 -38.03 22.56 21.76
C GLU A 111 -36.84 21.95 21.00
N LYS A 112 -36.79 22.14 19.68
CA LYS A 112 -35.61 21.75 18.88
C LYS A 112 -34.33 22.46 19.32
N ILE A 113 -34.39 23.77 19.58
CA ILE A 113 -33.22 24.54 20.05
C ILE A 113 -32.77 24.02 21.42
N ARG A 114 -33.71 23.80 22.35
CA ARG A 114 -33.42 23.26 23.69
C ARG A 114 -32.79 21.87 23.62
N ALA A 115 -33.22 21.02 22.68
CA ALA A 115 -32.63 19.71 22.45
C ALA A 115 -31.19 19.77 21.90
N LEU A 116 -30.80 20.86 21.24
CA LEU A 116 -29.45 21.05 20.68
C LEU A 116 -28.44 21.60 21.70
N GLU A 117 -28.89 22.25 22.77
CA GLU A 117 -27.99 22.84 23.79
C GLU A 117 -27.06 21.79 24.44
N PRO A 118 -27.51 20.60 24.86
CA PRO A 118 -26.63 19.56 25.40
C PRO A 118 -25.61 19.04 24.39
N LEU A 119 -25.99 18.95 23.10
CA LEU A 119 -25.08 18.52 22.03
C LEU A 119 -23.97 19.54 21.82
N LYS A 120 -24.31 20.83 21.82
CA LYS A 120 -23.33 21.91 21.73
C LYS A 120 -22.34 21.88 22.92
N ALA A 121 -22.84 21.61 24.13
CA ALA A 121 -21.97 21.46 25.30
C ALA A 121 -21.04 20.25 25.18
N LYS A 122 -21.56 19.09 24.76
CA LYS A 122 -20.75 17.88 24.51
C LYS A 122 -19.66 18.11 23.46
N LEU A 123 -19.98 18.81 22.37
CA LEU A 123 -19.00 19.13 21.32
C LEU A 123 -17.82 19.96 21.85
N VAL A 124 -18.10 20.93 22.73
CA VAL A 124 -17.04 21.73 23.37
C VAL A 124 -16.14 20.83 24.24
N THR A 125 -16.73 19.98 25.07
CA THR A 125 -15.96 19.05 25.92
C THR A 125 -15.10 18.08 25.11
N VAL A 126 -15.66 17.45 24.07
CA VAL A 126 -14.91 16.54 23.20
C VAL A 126 -13.77 17.27 22.49
N ASN A 127 -14.01 18.50 22.02
CA ASN A 127 -12.97 19.32 21.40
C ASN A 127 -11.85 19.67 22.39
N GLU A 128 -12.17 19.97 23.65
CA GLU A 128 -11.19 20.21 24.72
C GLU A 128 -10.36 18.94 24.99
N ASP A 129 -11.00 17.78 25.18
CA ASP A 129 -10.32 16.50 25.40
C ASP A 129 -9.38 16.11 24.24
N CYS A 130 -9.83 16.31 22.99
CA CYS A 130 -9.00 16.06 21.81
C CYS A 130 -7.76 16.98 21.78
N ASN A 131 -7.92 18.26 22.11
CA ASN A 131 -6.80 19.20 22.15
C ASN A 131 -5.78 18.82 23.24
N GLU A 132 -6.24 18.41 24.42
CA GLU A 132 -5.37 17.92 25.49
C GLU A 132 -4.60 16.65 25.08
N ARG A 133 -5.28 15.69 24.42
CA ARG A 133 -4.61 14.49 23.91
C ARG A 133 -3.54 14.81 22.87
N ILE A 134 -3.80 15.74 21.96
CA ILE A 134 -2.81 16.20 20.97
C ILE A 134 -1.60 16.86 21.67
N LEU A 135 -1.83 17.65 22.72
CA LEU A 135 -0.74 18.28 23.49
C LEU A 135 0.10 17.25 24.24
N ALA A 136 -0.54 16.23 24.83
CA ALA A 136 0.14 15.14 25.52
C ALA A 136 1.04 14.33 24.56
N MET A 137 0.52 13.91 23.40
CA MET A 137 1.30 13.20 22.38
C MET A 137 2.50 14.02 21.91
N ARG A 138 2.30 15.32 21.65
CA ARG A 138 3.40 16.23 21.27
C ARG A 138 4.45 16.40 22.36
N ALA A 139 4.09 16.26 23.63
CA ALA A 139 5.04 16.32 24.74
C ALA A 139 5.88 15.03 24.83
N GLU A 140 5.26 13.87 24.64
CA GLU A 140 5.91 12.56 24.57
C GLU A 140 6.87 12.47 23.38
N GLU A 141 6.43 12.84 22.18
CA GLU A 141 7.28 12.89 20.99
C GLU A 141 8.53 13.76 21.19
N LYS A 142 8.38 14.93 21.83
CA LYS A 142 9.52 15.81 22.15
C LYS A 142 10.50 15.16 23.12
N TYR A 143 10.01 14.40 24.09
CA TYR A 143 10.83 13.68 25.05
C TYR A 143 11.63 12.57 24.35
N GLU A 144 10.96 11.74 23.54
CA GLU A 144 11.58 10.65 22.78
C GLU A 144 12.64 11.16 21.78
N ILE A 145 12.33 12.22 21.03
CA ILE A 145 13.29 12.84 20.11
C ILE A 145 14.54 13.34 20.87
N SER A 146 14.37 13.85 22.10
CA SER A 146 15.49 14.30 22.94
C SER A 146 16.36 13.13 23.42
N LEU A 147 15.73 12.02 23.81
CA LEU A 147 16.41 10.79 24.23
C LEU A 147 17.22 10.19 23.08
N LEU A 148 16.58 10.00 21.92
CA LEU A 148 17.22 9.46 20.71
C LEU A 148 18.37 10.34 20.23
N LYS A 149 18.26 11.68 20.33
CA LYS A 149 19.37 12.59 20.01
C LYS A 149 20.57 12.41 20.94
N LYS A 150 20.34 12.19 22.24
CA LYS A 150 21.43 11.91 23.20
C LYS A 150 22.09 10.57 22.91
N GLU A 151 21.30 9.54 22.63
CA GLU A 151 21.81 8.21 22.28
C GLU A 151 22.64 8.24 20.99
N LYS A 152 22.12 8.89 19.93
CA LYS A 152 22.86 9.11 18.68
C LYS A 152 24.22 9.77 18.93
N MET A 153 24.25 10.81 19.76
CA MET A 153 25.51 11.51 20.12
C MET A 153 26.47 10.60 20.90
N ASN A 154 25.97 9.74 21.79
CA ASN A 154 26.79 8.79 22.54
C ASN A 154 27.38 7.71 21.64
N LEU A 155 26.58 7.16 20.72
CA LEU A 155 27.03 6.17 19.74
C LEU A 155 28.09 6.75 18.79
N LEU A 156 27.90 7.99 18.33
CA LEU A 156 28.87 8.67 17.48
C LEU A 156 30.23 8.82 18.17
N LYS A 157 30.24 9.27 19.44
CA LYS A 157 31.46 9.35 20.26
C LYS A 157 32.14 8.00 20.45
N LEU A 158 31.35 6.92 20.60
CA LEU A 158 31.89 5.57 20.72
C LEU A 158 32.54 5.09 19.43
N ILE A 159 31.92 5.39 18.28
CA ILE A 159 32.48 5.09 16.94
C ILE A 159 33.80 5.83 16.75
N ASP A 160 33.86 7.12 17.07
CA ASP A 160 35.09 7.92 16.96
C ASP A 160 36.21 7.33 17.83
N LYS A 161 35.91 6.99 19.09
CA LYS A 161 36.85 6.32 20.00
C LYS A 161 37.36 4.99 19.42
N LYS A 162 36.48 4.17 18.86
CA LYS A 162 36.86 2.89 18.25
C LYS A 162 37.71 3.07 16.99
N ASN A 163 37.45 4.11 16.21
CA ASN A 163 38.28 4.46 15.05
C ASN A 163 39.68 4.92 15.47
N GLU A 164 39.81 5.72 16.54
CA GLU A 164 41.10 6.10 17.12
C GLU A 164 41.89 4.88 17.62
N GLU A 165 41.24 3.95 18.34
CA GLU A 165 41.85 2.70 18.78
C GLU A 165 42.35 1.85 17.60
N LYS A 166 41.54 1.74 16.53
CA LYS A 166 41.90 1.02 15.31
C LYS A 166 43.16 1.61 14.65
N ILE A 167 43.23 2.94 14.52
CA ILE A 167 44.38 3.63 13.92
C ILE A 167 45.63 3.43 14.78
N SER A 168 45.50 3.52 16.11
CA SER A 168 46.58 3.28 17.06
C SER A 168 47.14 1.85 16.92
N LEU A 169 46.29 0.83 16.97
CA LEU A 169 46.70 -0.57 16.81
C LEU A 169 47.33 -0.83 15.43
N GLN A 170 46.78 -0.22 14.37
CA GLN A 170 47.34 -0.36 13.03
C GLN A 170 48.76 0.24 12.94
N SER A 171 49.02 1.35 13.63
CA SER A 171 50.37 1.94 13.72
C SER A 171 51.34 1.03 14.47
N GLU A 172 50.88 0.39 15.56
CA GLU A 172 51.68 -0.55 16.35
C GLU A 172 52.02 -1.82 15.56
N VAL A 173 51.05 -2.39 14.85
CA VAL A 173 51.26 -3.52 13.94
C VAL A 173 52.27 -3.18 12.86
N THR A 174 52.20 -1.97 12.30
CA THR A 174 53.15 -1.51 11.27
C THR A 174 54.57 -1.42 11.84
N LYS A 175 54.71 -0.90 13.07
CA LYS A 175 56.00 -0.83 13.79
C LYS A 175 56.56 -2.22 14.10
N LEU A 176 55.74 -3.13 14.61
CA LEU A 176 56.14 -4.50 14.91
C LEU A 176 56.59 -5.25 13.65
N ARG A 177 55.89 -5.08 12.53
CA ARG A 177 56.29 -5.64 11.24
C ARG A 177 57.65 -5.11 10.77
N LYS A 178 57.91 -3.81 10.95
CA LYS A 178 59.20 -3.20 10.63
C LYS A 178 60.32 -3.77 11.50
N ASN A 179 60.14 -3.81 12.81
CA ASN A 179 61.13 -4.36 13.75
C ASN A 179 61.43 -5.84 13.46
N LEU A 180 60.40 -6.63 13.15
CA LEU A 180 60.57 -8.03 12.77
C LEU A 180 61.43 -8.18 11.51
N ALA A 181 61.24 -7.30 10.52
CA ALA A 181 62.04 -7.29 9.30
C ALA A 181 63.51 -6.89 9.56
N GLU A 182 63.76 -5.93 10.46
CA GLU A 182 65.11 -5.53 10.88
C GLU A 182 65.83 -6.67 11.61
N GLU A 183 65.18 -7.33 12.57
CA GLU A 183 65.71 -8.51 13.27
C GLU A 183 66.02 -9.66 12.31
N TYR A 184 65.13 -9.89 11.33
CA TYR A 184 65.35 -10.90 10.30
C TYR A 184 66.59 -10.59 9.44
N LEU A 185 66.80 -9.31 9.10
CA LEU A 185 68.00 -8.87 8.38
C LEU A 185 69.28 -9.05 9.22
N HIS A 186 69.23 -8.73 10.51
CA HIS A 186 70.35 -8.97 11.43
C HIS A 186 70.72 -10.45 11.49
N TYR A 187 69.72 -11.32 11.65
CA TYR A 187 69.92 -12.77 11.61
C TYR A 187 70.60 -13.24 10.32
N LEU A 188 70.17 -12.74 9.15
CA LEU A 188 70.79 -13.08 7.86
C LEU A 188 72.26 -12.64 7.80
N SER A 189 72.56 -11.43 8.26
CA SER A 189 73.93 -10.90 8.26
C SER A 189 74.87 -11.71 9.16
N GLU A 190 74.42 -12.10 10.36
CA GLU A 190 75.15 -12.97 11.27
C GLU A 190 75.38 -14.36 10.69
N ARG A 191 74.36 -14.93 10.04
CA ARG A 191 74.45 -16.23 9.35
C ARG A 191 75.51 -16.20 8.25
N ASP A 192 75.54 -15.14 7.45
CA ASP A 192 76.47 -15.02 6.33
C ASP A 192 77.91 -14.74 6.82
N ALA A 193 78.08 -13.94 7.89
CA ALA A 193 79.37 -13.79 8.56
C ALA A 193 79.92 -15.11 9.11
N CYS A 194 79.06 -15.91 9.77
CA CYS A 194 79.42 -17.26 10.23
C CYS A 194 79.86 -18.17 9.08
N LYS A 195 79.17 -18.13 7.93
CA LYS A 195 79.54 -18.92 6.74
C LYS A 195 80.94 -18.57 6.23
N ILE A 196 81.28 -17.29 6.18
CA ILE A 196 82.61 -16.82 5.74
C ILE A 196 83.69 -17.36 6.69
N LEU A 197 83.49 -17.22 8.01
CA LEU A 197 84.42 -17.74 9.01
C LEU A 197 84.63 -19.26 8.91
N ILE A 198 83.57 -20.01 8.58
CA ILE A 198 83.66 -21.47 8.35
C ILE A 198 84.45 -21.79 7.08
N ALA A 199 84.25 -21.04 6.00
CA ALA A 199 85.01 -21.22 4.76
C ALA A 199 86.50 -20.98 4.98
N ASP A 200 86.86 -19.90 5.68
CA ASP A 200 88.24 -19.57 6.03
C ASP A 200 88.88 -20.67 6.90
N LEU A 201 88.13 -21.20 7.88
CA LEU A 201 88.58 -22.32 8.72
C LEU A 201 88.88 -23.60 7.92
N ASN A 202 88.07 -23.88 6.89
CA ASN A 202 88.27 -25.05 6.03
C ASN A 202 89.46 -24.88 5.10
N GLU A 203 89.64 -23.69 4.51
CA GLU A 203 90.79 -23.37 3.66
C GLU A 203 92.12 -23.53 4.43
N LEU A 204 92.17 -23.04 5.67
CA LEU A 204 93.33 -23.23 6.55
C LEU A 204 93.61 -24.71 6.87
N ARG A 205 92.57 -25.56 6.92
CA ARG A 205 92.74 -27.02 7.09
C ARG A 205 93.34 -27.65 5.84
N TYR A 206 92.82 -27.34 4.66
CA TYR A 206 93.34 -27.88 3.39
C TYR A 206 94.81 -27.52 3.19
N GLN A 207 95.20 -26.27 3.45
CA GLN A 207 96.59 -25.83 3.36
C GLN A 207 97.52 -26.59 4.32
N ARG A 208 97.02 -26.97 5.50
CA ARG A 208 97.78 -27.77 6.47
C ARG A 208 97.93 -29.23 6.02
N GLU A 209 96.89 -29.80 5.42
CA GLU A 209 96.90 -31.17 4.91
C GLU A 209 97.81 -31.32 3.68
N ASP A 210 97.76 -30.39 2.73
CA ASP A 210 98.64 -30.37 1.54
C ASP A 210 100.12 -30.30 1.93
N MET A 211 100.44 -29.50 2.95
CA MET A 211 101.80 -29.38 3.47
C MET A 211 102.27 -30.66 4.19
N SER A 212 101.35 -31.50 4.66
CA SER A 212 101.66 -32.82 5.23
C SER A 212 101.85 -33.89 4.15
N LEU A 213 101.05 -33.86 3.07
CA LEU A 213 101.10 -34.83 1.98
C LEU A 213 102.35 -34.68 1.11
N ALA A 214 102.91 -33.47 1.01
CA ALA A 214 104.18 -33.23 0.33
C ALA A 214 105.40 -33.91 1.01
N GLN A 215 105.26 -34.45 2.22
CA GLN A 215 106.31 -35.17 2.94
C GLN A 215 106.06 -36.69 2.94
N SER A 216 106.19 -37.35 1.79
CA SER A 216 106.05 -38.82 1.68
C SER A 216 107.37 -39.50 1.24
N PRO A 217 108.18 -40.05 2.16
CA PRO A 217 109.41 -40.79 1.84
C PRO A 217 109.19 -42.31 1.65
N GLY A 218 109.80 -42.87 0.61
CA GLY A 218 109.67 -44.28 0.22
C GLY A 218 110.52 -45.29 1.02
N ILE A 219 109.91 -46.47 1.23
CA ILE A 219 110.36 -47.87 1.07
C ILE A 219 111.73 -48.28 1.67
N TRP A 220 111.79 -49.41 2.40
CA TRP A 220 112.83 -50.49 2.38
C TRP A 220 112.93 -51.26 3.73
N GLY A 221 112.67 -52.58 3.66
CA GLY A 221 113.31 -53.70 4.40
C GLY A 221 112.96 -53.92 5.88
N GLU A 222 112.08 -54.88 6.17
CA GLU A 222 111.55 -55.24 7.50
C GLU A 222 112.55 -55.98 8.40
N ASP A 223 112.72 -55.47 9.63
CA ASP A 223 113.54 -55.98 10.74
C ASP A 223 112.58 -56.17 11.94
N PRO A 224 112.67 -57.17 12.84
CA PRO A 224 111.67 -57.40 13.88
C PRO A 224 111.45 -56.21 14.84
N VAL A 225 112.46 -55.35 14.99
CA VAL A 225 112.32 -54.04 15.66
C VAL A 225 111.41 -53.11 14.84
N LYS A 226 111.53 -53.11 13.50
CA LYS A 226 110.59 -52.44 12.59
C LYS A 226 109.19 -53.03 12.66
N LEU A 227 108.99 -54.34 12.82
CA LEU A 227 107.64 -54.90 12.98
C LEU A 227 106.99 -54.48 14.29
N THR A 228 107.75 -54.44 15.38
CA THR A 228 107.26 -53.94 16.68
C THR A 228 106.96 -52.43 16.61
N LEU A 229 107.85 -51.67 15.96
CA LEU A 229 107.65 -50.25 15.69
C LEU A 229 106.46 -50.03 14.76
N ALA A 230 106.29 -50.86 13.73
CA ALA A 230 105.20 -50.80 12.76
C ALA A 230 103.87 -51.17 13.42
N LEU A 231 103.82 -52.16 14.32
CA LEU A 231 102.62 -52.49 15.08
C LEU A 231 102.27 -51.36 16.07
N LYS A 232 103.27 -50.73 16.69
CA LYS A 232 103.08 -49.52 17.50
C LYS A 232 102.57 -48.36 16.64
N MET A 233 103.13 -48.17 15.45
CA MET A 233 102.69 -47.16 14.49
C MET A 233 101.28 -47.46 13.98
N THR A 234 100.94 -48.70 13.62
CA THR A 234 99.59 -49.05 13.15
C THR A 234 98.55 -48.92 14.24
N ARG A 235 98.88 -49.20 15.51
CA ARG A 235 98.00 -48.89 16.64
C ARG A 235 97.83 -47.38 16.84
N GLN A 236 98.91 -46.62 16.72
CA GLN A 236 98.84 -45.16 16.77
C GLN A 236 98.04 -44.59 15.61
N ASP A 237 98.23 -45.10 14.40
CA ASP A 237 97.54 -44.69 13.19
C ASP A 237 96.07 -45.11 13.25
N LEU A 238 95.75 -46.31 13.73
CA LEU A 238 94.35 -46.72 13.98
C LEU A 238 93.69 -45.82 15.03
N THR A 239 94.40 -45.45 16.08
CA THR A 239 93.91 -44.50 17.08
C THR A 239 93.71 -43.12 16.46
N ARG A 240 94.62 -42.69 15.58
CA ARG A 240 94.52 -41.43 14.84
C ARG A 240 93.33 -41.45 13.89
N THR A 241 93.16 -42.49 13.07
CA THR A 241 92.02 -42.63 12.16
C THR A 241 90.72 -42.75 12.93
N GLN A 242 90.70 -43.40 14.10
CA GLN A 242 89.50 -43.47 14.93
C GLN A 242 89.16 -42.10 15.54
N MET A 243 90.18 -41.34 15.98
CA MET A 243 90.00 -39.95 16.41
C MET A 243 89.53 -39.08 15.24
N GLU A 244 90.09 -39.22 14.05
CA GLU A 244 89.67 -38.51 12.83
C GLU A 244 88.25 -38.87 12.42
N LEU A 245 87.86 -40.15 12.52
CA LEU A 245 86.52 -40.62 12.19
C LEU A 245 85.51 -40.17 13.25
N ASN A 246 85.87 -40.15 14.53
CA ASN A 246 85.07 -39.54 15.60
C ASN A 246 84.97 -38.02 15.42
N ASN A 247 86.05 -37.37 14.99
CA ASN A 247 86.08 -35.94 14.70
C ASN A 247 85.23 -35.63 13.45
N MET A 248 85.31 -36.44 12.40
CA MET A 248 84.42 -36.35 11.24
C MET A 248 82.97 -36.59 11.65
N LYS A 249 82.66 -37.63 12.42
CA LYS A 249 81.29 -37.85 12.90
C LYS A 249 80.78 -36.69 13.78
N ALA A 250 81.64 -36.10 14.61
CA ALA A 250 81.30 -34.93 15.40
C ALA A 250 81.10 -33.67 14.54
N ASN A 251 81.97 -33.47 13.54
CA ASN A 251 81.91 -32.31 12.63
C ASN A 251 80.78 -32.44 11.58
N PHE A 252 80.44 -33.66 11.17
CA PHE A 252 79.43 -33.96 10.16
C PHE A 252 78.09 -34.45 10.73
N GLY A 253 77.97 -34.56 12.06
CA GLY A 253 76.74 -35.01 12.71
C GLY A 253 75.59 -34.00 12.62
N ASP A 254 75.90 -32.72 12.40
CA ASP A 254 74.95 -31.60 12.40
C ASP A 254 74.82 -30.90 11.03
N VAL A 255 75.26 -31.55 9.95
CA VAL A 255 75.16 -31.00 8.59
C VAL A 255 73.95 -31.56 7.87
N VAL A 256 73.23 -30.66 7.20
CA VAL A 256 72.11 -31.02 6.33
C VAL A 256 72.68 -31.64 5.04
N PRO A 257 72.22 -32.84 4.62
CA PRO A 257 72.59 -33.40 3.33
C PRO A 257 72.32 -32.41 2.20
N ARG A 258 73.25 -32.26 1.24
CA ARG A 258 73.10 -31.30 0.12
C ARG A 258 71.76 -31.44 -0.60
N ARG A 259 71.28 -32.67 -0.79
CA ARG A 259 69.98 -32.96 -1.41
C ARG A 259 68.81 -32.32 -0.64
N ASP A 260 68.86 -32.35 0.68
CA ASP A 260 67.81 -31.78 1.54
C ASP A 260 67.94 -30.26 1.56
N PHE A 261 69.16 -29.72 1.56
CA PHE A 261 69.40 -28.28 1.42
C PHE A 261 68.90 -27.73 0.09
N GLU A 262 69.23 -28.38 -1.03
CA GLU A 262 68.77 -27.99 -2.37
C GLU A 262 67.24 -28.10 -2.48
N MET A 263 66.64 -29.11 -1.85
CA MET A 263 65.18 -29.21 -1.73
C MET A 263 64.60 -28.03 -0.95
N GLN A 264 65.18 -27.68 0.20
CA GLN A 264 64.74 -26.54 1.01
C GLN A 264 65.00 -25.19 0.33
N GLU A 265 66.05 -25.06 -0.47
CA GLU A 265 66.31 -23.85 -1.25
C GLU A 265 65.24 -23.69 -2.34
N LYS A 266 64.87 -24.79 -3.01
CA LYS A 266 63.79 -24.78 -4.00
C LYS A 266 62.45 -24.42 -3.36
N THR A 267 62.09 -25.02 -2.22
CA THR A 267 60.85 -24.68 -1.51
C THR A 267 60.84 -23.23 -1.03
N ASN A 268 61.98 -22.68 -0.61
CA ASN A 268 62.08 -21.28 -0.19
C ASN A 268 61.90 -20.32 -1.39
N LYS A 269 62.46 -20.65 -2.55
CA LYS A 269 62.22 -19.90 -3.80
C LYS A 269 60.75 -19.93 -4.21
N ASP A 270 60.12 -21.10 -4.21
CA ASP A 270 58.67 -21.24 -4.49
C ASP A 270 57.83 -20.42 -3.48
N LEU A 271 58.15 -20.48 -2.19
CA LEU A 271 57.45 -19.70 -1.16
C LEU A 271 57.65 -18.19 -1.34
N GLN A 272 58.82 -17.74 -1.75
CA GLN A 272 59.10 -16.34 -2.02
C GLN A 272 58.28 -15.84 -3.22
N GLU A 273 58.22 -16.60 -4.31
CA GLU A 273 57.37 -16.30 -5.47
C GLU A 273 55.88 -16.26 -5.09
N GLN A 274 55.42 -17.20 -4.25
CA GLN A 274 54.06 -17.18 -3.71
C GLN A 274 53.78 -15.95 -2.83
N LEU A 275 54.75 -15.51 -2.03
CA LEU A 275 54.60 -14.30 -1.22
C LEU A 275 54.54 -13.04 -2.07
N ASP A 276 55.34 -12.95 -3.13
CA ASP A 276 55.36 -11.79 -4.02
C ASP A 276 54.07 -11.70 -4.86
N THR A 277 53.57 -12.83 -5.35
CA THR A 277 52.26 -12.90 -6.01
C THR A 277 51.11 -12.54 -5.07
N LEU A 278 51.10 -13.04 -3.83
CA LEU A 278 50.08 -12.71 -2.83
C LEU A 278 50.12 -11.22 -2.41
N ARG A 279 51.31 -10.61 -2.35
CA ARG A 279 51.46 -9.17 -2.10
C ARG A 279 50.88 -8.34 -3.23
N ALA A 280 51.13 -8.74 -4.48
CA ALA A 280 50.58 -8.06 -5.65
C ALA A 280 49.04 -8.11 -5.64
N SER A 281 48.45 -9.29 -5.40
CA SER A 281 47.00 -9.44 -5.33
C SER A 281 46.37 -8.68 -4.17
N TYR A 282 47.03 -8.63 -3.00
CA TYR A 282 46.54 -7.86 -1.86
C TYR A 282 46.50 -6.35 -2.16
N GLU A 283 47.53 -5.83 -2.83
CA GLU A 283 47.59 -4.41 -3.20
C GLU A 283 46.54 -4.06 -4.26
N GLU A 284 46.23 -4.98 -5.17
CA GLU A 284 45.13 -4.84 -6.13
C GLU A 284 43.76 -4.80 -5.43
N VAL A 285 43.46 -5.78 -4.57
CA VAL A 285 42.22 -5.81 -3.77
C VAL A 285 42.06 -4.56 -2.92
N ARG A 286 43.16 -4.06 -2.34
CA ARG A 286 43.15 -2.82 -1.56
C ARG A 286 42.74 -1.60 -2.39
N LYS A 287 43.23 -1.50 -3.64
CA LYS A 287 42.86 -0.42 -4.57
C LYS A 287 41.39 -0.53 -4.98
N GLU A 288 40.93 -1.72 -5.33
CA GLU A 288 39.52 -1.99 -5.65
C GLU A 288 38.60 -1.63 -4.48
N HIS A 289 38.97 -2.00 -3.26
CA HIS A 289 38.21 -1.65 -2.07
C HIS A 289 38.13 -0.12 -1.85
N GLU A 290 39.25 0.59 -2.04
CA GLU A 290 39.27 2.05 -1.94
C GLU A 290 38.37 2.72 -3.00
N ILE A 291 38.43 2.25 -4.25
CA ILE A 291 37.56 2.72 -5.34
C ILE A 291 36.09 2.45 -5.00
N LEU A 292 35.78 1.26 -4.50
CA LEU A 292 34.42 0.88 -4.10
C LEU A 292 33.90 1.75 -2.95
N MET A 293 34.75 2.10 -1.98
CA MET A 293 34.38 3.01 -0.89
C MET A 293 34.13 4.43 -1.37
N GLN A 294 34.90 4.92 -2.33
CA GLN A 294 34.65 6.22 -2.95
C GLN A 294 33.33 6.22 -3.73
N LEU A 295 33.06 5.16 -4.51
CA LEU A 295 31.81 4.99 -5.24
C LEU A 295 30.61 4.92 -4.29
N HIS A 296 30.70 4.12 -3.23
CA HIS A 296 29.63 4.03 -2.23
C HIS A 296 29.32 5.39 -1.59
N MET A 297 30.36 6.17 -1.26
CA MET A 297 30.20 7.52 -0.72
C MET A 297 29.60 8.51 -1.71
N SER A 298 29.88 8.41 -3.01
CA SER A 298 29.20 9.22 -4.03
C SER A 298 27.75 8.81 -4.20
N THR A 299 27.45 7.50 -4.27
CA THR A 299 26.08 7.00 -4.39
C THR A 299 25.20 7.39 -3.20
N LEU A 300 25.73 7.37 -1.98
CA LEU A 300 24.99 7.85 -0.80
C LEU A 300 24.66 9.34 -0.88
N LYS A 301 25.60 10.17 -1.36
CA LYS A 301 25.35 11.61 -1.55
C LYS A 301 24.30 11.85 -2.63
N GLU A 302 24.36 11.13 -3.75
CA GLU A 302 23.37 11.20 -4.83
C GLU A 302 21.99 10.79 -4.32
N ARG A 303 21.89 9.68 -3.58
CA ARG A 303 20.63 9.24 -2.95
C ARG A 303 20.06 10.33 -2.04
N ASP A 304 20.88 10.95 -1.19
CA ASP A 304 20.43 11.99 -0.25
C ASP A 304 20.00 13.27 -0.97
N GLN A 305 20.67 13.60 -2.07
CA GLN A 305 20.27 14.68 -2.97
C GLN A 305 18.93 14.38 -3.63
N PHE A 306 18.77 13.21 -4.25
CA PHE A 306 17.50 12.80 -4.86
C PHE A 306 16.36 12.75 -3.84
N PHE A 307 16.61 12.28 -2.61
CA PHE A 307 15.60 12.30 -1.55
C PHE A 307 15.18 13.73 -1.18
N SER A 308 16.14 14.65 -1.10
CA SER A 308 15.87 16.07 -0.81
C SER A 308 15.12 16.75 -1.97
N GLU A 309 15.51 16.45 -3.21
CA GLU A 309 14.82 16.90 -4.42
C GLU A 309 13.40 16.33 -4.50
N LEU A 310 13.20 15.04 -4.21
CA LEU A 310 11.89 14.42 -4.14
C LEU A 310 11.01 15.08 -3.06
N GLN A 311 11.58 15.41 -1.90
CA GLN A 311 10.83 16.13 -0.86
C GLN A 311 10.46 17.55 -1.32
N GLU A 312 11.35 18.27 -1.99
CA GLU A 312 11.04 19.60 -2.57
C GLU A 312 10.02 19.51 -3.70
N ILE A 313 10.15 18.55 -4.62
CA ILE A 313 9.18 18.27 -5.69
C ILE A 313 7.82 17.94 -5.08
N GLN A 314 7.78 17.08 -4.06
CA GLN A 314 6.54 16.72 -3.36
C GLN A 314 5.88 17.94 -2.69
N ARG A 315 6.68 18.90 -2.22
CA ARG A 315 6.18 20.17 -1.67
C ARG A 315 5.73 21.17 -2.74
N THR A 316 6.37 21.18 -3.91
CA THR A 316 6.21 22.23 -4.93
C THR A 316 5.31 21.83 -6.12
N SER A 317 5.31 20.57 -6.53
CA SER A 317 4.82 20.16 -7.86
C SER A 317 3.32 19.88 -7.92
N THR A 318 2.69 19.49 -6.81
CA THR A 318 1.24 19.30 -6.75
C THR A 318 0.69 19.95 -5.49
N PRO A 319 0.29 21.24 -5.53
CA PRO A 319 -0.52 21.79 -4.46
C PRO A 319 -1.77 20.92 -4.36
N ARG A 320 -1.82 20.09 -3.31
CA ARG A 320 -2.97 19.22 -3.06
C ARG A 320 -4.21 20.11 -2.98
N PRO A 321 -5.32 19.74 -3.63
CA PRO A 321 -6.57 20.49 -3.51
C PRO A 321 -6.87 20.76 -2.04
N ASP A 322 -7.26 22.00 -1.75
CA ASP A 322 -7.72 22.35 -0.41
C ASP A 322 -9.12 21.76 -0.21
N TRP A 323 -9.16 20.51 0.25
CA TRP A 323 -10.38 19.75 0.52
C TRP A 323 -11.25 20.38 1.59
N THR A 324 -10.75 21.36 2.36
CA THR A 324 -11.58 22.10 3.31
C THR A 324 -12.61 22.98 2.62
N LYS A 325 -12.44 23.31 1.32
CA LYS A 325 -13.44 24.04 0.51
C LYS A 325 -14.68 23.22 0.21
N CYS A 326 -14.55 21.89 0.16
CA CYS A 326 -15.65 20.99 -0.19
C CYS A 326 -16.71 20.92 0.91
N LYS A 327 -16.34 21.19 2.18
CA LYS A 327 -17.24 21.15 3.33
C LYS A 327 -18.46 22.08 3.22
N ASP A 328 -18.31 23.18 2.47
CA ASP A 328 -19.33 24.22 2.31
C ASP A 328 -20.16 24.04 1.02
N VAL A 329 -19.69 23.19 0.09
CA VAL A 329 -20.30 23.00 -1.23
C VAL A 329 -21.05 21.66 -1.32
N VAL A 330 -20.51 20.61 -0.71
CA VAL A 330 -21.13 19.28 -0.72
C VAL A 330 -22.38 19.30 0.16
N ALA A 331 -23.49 18.77 -0.38
CA ALA A 331 -24.75 18.70 0.34
C ALA A 331 -24.62 17.86 1.62
N GLY A 332 -25.29 18.29 2.70
CA GLY A 332 -25.19 17.66 4.03
C GLY A 332 -24.20 18.33 4.99
N GLY A 333 -23.47 19.36 4.53
CA GLY A 333 -22.65 20.20 5.38
C GLY A 333 -21.32 19.57 5.81
N PRO A 334 -20.59 20.22 6.74
CA PRO A 334 -19.22 19.85 7.07
C PRO A 334 -19.11 18.49 7.75
N GLU A 335 -20.11 18.10 8.55
CA GLU A 335 -20.13 16.79 9.23
C GLU A 335 -20.21 15.64 8.23
N ARG A 336 -21.09 15.75 7.21
CA ARG A 336 -21.18 14.74 6.16
C ARG A 336 -19.91 14.70 5.32
N TRP A 337 -19.34 15.85 4.96
CA TRP A 337 -18.07 15.87 4.25
C TRP A 337 -16.95 15.21 5.06
N GLN A 338 -16.88 15.46 6.37
CA GLN A 338 -15.89 14.84 7.23
C GLN A 338 -16.04 13.31 7.27
N MET A 339 -17.27 12.79 7.40
CA MET A 339 -17.53 11.34 7.32
C MET A 339 -17.16 10.75 5.95
N LEU A 340 -17.45 11.46 4.86
CA LEU A 340 -17.08 11.01 3.51
C LEU A 340 -15.57 11.05 3.27
N ALA A 341 -14.87 12.04 3.82
CA ALA A 341 -13.46 12.26 3.57
C ALA A 341 -12.53 11.48 4.50
N GLU A 342 -13.06 10.93 5.60
CA GLU A 342 -12.27 10.18 6.58
C GLU A 342 -11.59 8.96 5.94
N GLY A 343 -10.30 8.81 6.24
CA GLY A 343 -9.47 7.70 5.75
C GLY A 343 -9.11 7.73 4.25
N LYS A 344 -9.67 8.66 3.46
CA LYS A 344 -9.46 8.68 2.00
C LYS A 344 -8.26 9.53 1.58
N ASN A 345 -7.56 9.07 0.55
CA ASN A 345 -6.51 9.83 -0.09
C ASN A 345 -7.09 10.87 -1.08
N SER A 346 -6.26 11.80 -1.59
CA SER A 346 -6.74 12.84 -2.50
C SER A 346 -7.38 12.31 -3.78
N ASP A 347 -6.95 11.15 -4.29
CA ASP A 347 -7.50 10.55 -5.52
C ASP A 347 -8.90 10.00 -5.26
N GLN A 348 -9.05 9.24 -4.17
CA GLN A 348 -10.35 8.76 -3.68
C GLN A 348 -11.32 9.91 -3.35
N LEU A 349 -10.81 11.06 -2.88
CA LEU A 349 -11.65 12.25 -2.66
C LEU A 349 -12.14 12.88 -3.97
N VAL A 350 -11.39 12.74 -5.08
CA VAL A 350 -11.87 13.14 -6.40
C VAL A 350 -13.06 12.26 -6.80
N ASP A 351 -12.97 10.94 -6.59
CA ASP A 351 -14.07 10.02 -6.90
C ASP A 351 -15.33 10.36 -6.10
N VAL A 352 -15.19 10.63 -4.80
CA VAL A 352 -16.32 11.09 -3.96
C VAL A 352 -16.94 12.37 -4.52
N LEU A 353 -16.14 13.35 -4.94
CA LEU A 353 -16.67 14.58 -5.53
C LEU A 353 -17.38 14.32 -6.87
N LEU A 354 -16.81 13.47 -7.73
CA LEU A 354 -17.41 13.12 -9.02
C LEU A 354 -18.76 12.43 -8.82
N GLU A 355 -18.86 11.55 -7.83
CA GLU A 355 -20.12 10.92 -7.44
C GLU A 355 -21.14 11.90 -6.88
N GLU A 356 -20.74 12.85 -6.04
CA GLU A 356 -21.64 13.86 -5.47
C GLU A 356 -22.18 14.81 -6.56
N ILE A 357 -21.29 15.27 -7.45
CA ILE A 357 -21.67 16.11 -8.60
C ILE A 357 -22.58 15.31 -9.54
N GLY A 358 -22.19 14.08 -9.88
CA GLY A 358 -22.97 13.20 -10.76
C GLY A 358 -24.36 12.92 -10.19
N SER A 359 -24.45 12.58 -8.90
CA SER A 359 -25.70 12.39 -8.17
C SER A 359 -26.60 13.64 -8.21
N GLY A 360 -26.02 14.82 -7.99
CA GLY A 360 -26.74 16.09 -8.09
C GLY A 360 -27.32 16.31 -9.49
N LEU A 361 -26.49 16.16 -10.52
CA LEU A 361 -26.89 16.30 -11.92
C LEU A 361 -27.94 15.27 -12.34
N LEU A 362 -27.87 14.03 -11.85
CA LEU A 362 -28.90 13.02 -12.09
C LEU A 362 -30.25 13.41 -11.50
N ARG A 363 -30.28 13.99 -10.29
CA ARG A 363 -31.54 14.42 -9.66
C ARG A 363 -32.20 15.58 -10.40
N GLU A 364 -31.40 16.47 -10.98
CA GLU A 364 -31.89 17.61 -11.77
C GLU A 364 -32.40 17.21 -13.16
N LYS A 365 -31.90 16.12 -13.74
CA LYS A 365 -32.36 15.63 -15.04
C LYS A 365 -33.68 14.86 -14.92
N ASP A 366 -34.73 15.40 -15.52
CA ASP A 366 -36.03 14.70 -15.64
C ASP A 366 -36.04 13.68 -16.79
N PHE A 367 -35.27 13.93 -17.84
CA PHE A 367 -35.21 13.07 -19.03
C PHE A 367 -33.78 12.88 -19.51
N PHE A 368 -33.49 11.69 -20.02
CA PHE A 368 -32.26 11.36 -20.74
C PHE A 368 -32.49 11.40 -22.26
N PRO A 369 -31.55 11.95 -23.03
CA PRO A 369 -31.58 11.80 -24.49
C PRO A 369 -31.23 10.36 -24.87
N GLY A 370 -32.04 9.77 -25.74
CA GLY A 370 -31.75 8.47 -26.35
C GLY A 370 -30.43 8.50 -27.13
N LEU A 371 -29.67 7.42 -27.04
CA LEU A 371 -28.36 7.29 -27.69
C LEU A 371 -28.48 6.96 -29.19
N GLY A 372 -29.64 6.51 -29.67
CA GLY A 372 -29.88 6.08 -31.04
C GLY A 372 -29.64 4.59 -31.26
N TYR A 373 -29.51 4.18 -32.53
CA TYR A 373 -29.47 2.77 -32.96
C TYR A 373 -28.11 2.34 -33.55
N GLY A 374 -27.03 3.05 -33.21
CA GLY A 374 -25.68 2.72 -33.68
C GLY A 374 -25.19 1.37 -33.17
N GLU A 375 -24.34 0.69 -33.95
CA GLU A 375 -23.81 -0.64 -33.60
C GLU A 375 -23.00 -0.64 -32.30
N ALA A 376 -22.26 0.45 -32.03
CA ALA A 376 -21.48 0.64 -30.80
C ALA A 376 -22.34 0.87 -29.55
N ILE A 377 -23.64 1.12 -29.69
CA ILE A 377 -24.55 1.33 -28.58
C ILE A 377 -25.10 -0.03 -28.12
N PRO A 378 -25.01 -0.35 -26.82
CA PRO A 378 -25.57 -1.59 -26.28
C PRO A 378 -27.07 -1.72 -26.57
N ALA A 379 -27.53 -2.94 -26.91
CA ALA A 379 -28.90 -3.18 -27.35
C ALA A 379 -29.95 -2.66 -26.35
N PHE A 380 -29.72 -2.85 -25.06
CA PHE A 380 -30.60 -2.40 -23.97
C PHE A 380 -30.70 -0.86 -23.81
N LEU A 381 -29.89 -0.09 -24.54
CA LEU A 381 -29.96 1.39 -24.60
C LEU A 381 -30.35 1.91 -25.98
N ARG A 382 -30.61 1.04 -26.97
CA ARG A 382 -30.93 1.48 -28.34
C ARG A 382 -32.34 2.07 -28.39
N PHE A 383 -32.40 3.38 -28.27
CA PHE A 383 -33.64 4.15 -28.29
C PHE A 383 -33.40 5.55 -28.85
N ASP A 384 -34.39 6.09 -29.56
CA ASP A 384 -34.39 7.46 -30.06
C ASP A 384 -35.57 8.23 -29.46
N GLY A 385 -35.29 9.42 -28.92
CA GLY A 385 -36.26 10.24 -28.19
C GLY A 385 -35.82 10.58 -26.76
N LEU A 386 -36.76 11.05 -25.95
CA LEU A 386 -36.53 11.35 -24.54
C LEU A 386 -37.02 10.20 -23.67
N VAL A 387 -36.17 9.80 -22.73
CA VAL A 387 -36.42 8.70 -21.79
C VAL A 387 -36.57 9.28 -20.39
N GLU A 388 -37.65 8.96 -19.69
CA GLU A 388 -37.88 9.47 -18.33
C GLU A 388 -36.82 8.95 -17.35
N ASN A 389 -36.22 9.84 -16.57
CA ASN A 389 -35.39 9.44 -15.43
C ASN A 389 -36.30 9.08 -14.25
N LYS A 390 -36.29 7.82 -13.83
CA LYS A 390 -37.15 7.32 -12.73
C LYS A 390 -36.70 7.78 -11.34
N LYS A 391 -35.50 8.37 -11.21
CA LYS A 391 -34.93 8.94 -9.97
C LYS A 391 -35.01 8.03 -8.72
N PRO A 392 -34.56 6.76 -8.80
CA PRO A 392 -34.48 5.88 -7.63
C PRO A 392 -33.46 6.39 -6.60
N SER A 393 -33.58 5.95 -5.35
CA SER A 393 -32.50 6.11 -4.37
C SER A 393 -31.34 5.14 -4.65
N LYS A 394 -30.14 5.42 -4.12
CA LYS A 394 -29.00 4.48 -4.25
C LYS A 394 -29.37 3.08 -3.77
N LYS A 395 -30.07 2.99 -2.63
CA LYS A 395 -30.54 1.74 -2.04
C LYS A 395 -31.50 0.97 -2.96
N ASP A 396 -32.40 1.67 -3.64
CA ASP A 396 -33.33 1.05 -4.58
C ASP A 396 -32.59 0.46 -5.78
N VAL A 397 -31.57 1.17 -6.29
CA VAL A 397 -30.69 0.67 -7.36
C VAL A 397 -29.95 -0.58 -6.90
N VAL A 398 -29.31 -0.55 -5.72
CA VAL A 398 -28.58 -1.71 -5.18
C VAL A 398 -29.50 -2.92 -5.03
N ASN A 399 -30.69 -2.74 -4.47
CA ASN A 399 -31.66 -3.82 -4.30
C ASN A 399 -32.10 -4.40 -5.65
N LEU A 400 -32.36 -3.54 -6.64
CA LEU A 400 -32.72 -3.97 -7.99
C LEU A 400 -31.60 -4.80 -8.63
N LEU A 401 -30.33 -4.38 -8.50
CA LEU A 401 -29.18 -5.12 -9.04
C LEU A 401 -28.96 -6.44 -8.31
N LYS A 402 -29.14 -6.48 -6.99
CA LYS A 402 -29.07 -7.72 -6.21
C LYS A 402 -30.15 -8.71 -6.63
N ASP A 403 -31.36 -8.22 -6.90
CA ASP A 403 -32.43 -9.07 -7.40
C ASP A 403 -32.16 -9.56 -8.82
N ALA A 404 -31.63 -8.71 -9.71
CA ALA A 404 -31.19 -9.10 -11.04
C ALA A 404 -30.14 -10.22 -10.97
N TRP A 405 -29.15 -10.09 -10.08
CA TRP A 405 -28.15 -11.14 -9.87
C TRP A 405 -28.76 -12.44 -9.34
N LYS A 406 -29.70 -12.37 -8.40
CA LYS A 406 -30.38 -13.58 -7.90
C LYS A 406 -31.16 -14.31 -8.99
N GLU A 407 -31.87 -13.57 -9.84
CA GLU A 407 -32.61 -14.13 -10.96
C GLU A 407 -31.65 -14.72 -12.00
N ARG A 408 -30.55 -14.01 -12.29
CA ARG A 408 -29.52 -14.47 -13.23
C ARG A 408 -28.89 -15.79 -12.80
N LEU A 409 -28.52 -15.90 -11.52
CA LEU A 409 -27.90 -17.10 -10.97
C LEU A 409 -28.87 -18.29 -10.89
N ALA A 410 -30.19 -18.04 -10.95
CA ALA A 410 -31.22 -19.07 -10.96
C ALA A 410 -31.60 -19.53 -12.38
N GLU A 411 -31.22 -18.76 -13.42
CA GLU A 411 -31.59 -19.04 -14.80
C GLU A 411 -30.68 -20.10 -15.44
N GLU A 412 -31.28 -21.10 -16.07
CA GLU A 412 -30.54 -22.17 -16.75
C GLU A 412 -30.11 -21.78 -18.18
N GLN A 413 -30.85 -20.89 -18.84
CA GLN A 413 -30.57 -20.49 -20.22
C GLN A 413 -29.59 -19.32 -20.27
N LYS A 414 -28.52 -19.50 -21.06
CA LYS A 414 -27.45 -18.50 -21.19
C LYS A 414 -27.71 -17.62 -22.40
N GLU A 415 -28.64 -16.69 -22.28
CA GLU A 415 -28.56 -15.47 -23.09
C GLU A 415 -27.41 -14.56 -22.62
N THR A 416 -27.08 -13.55 -23.41
CA THR A 416 -26.01 -12.61 -23.06
C THR A 416 -26.45 -11.76 -21.85
N PHE A 417 -25.50 -11.39 -20.98
CA PHE A 417 -25.83 -10.62 -19.78
C PHE A 417 -26.58 -9.31 -20.05
N PRO A 418 -26.25 -8.51 -21.10
CA PRO A 418 -27.02 -7.33 -21.47
C PRO A 418 -28.47 -7.64 -21.91
N ASP A 419 -28.68 -8.74 -22.63
CA ASP A 419 -30.02 -9.16 -23.07
C ASP A 419 -30.85 -9.62 -21.87
N PHE A 420 -30.26 -10.45 -21.00
CA PHE A 420 -30.83 -10.83 -19.71
C PHE A 420 -31.23 -9.62 -18.88
N PHE A 421 -30.34 -8.65 -18.73
CA PHE A 421 -30.65 -7.47 -17.93
C PHE A 421 -31.84 -6.69 -18.48
N PHE A 422 -31.93 -6.55 -19.80
CA PHE A 422 -33.07 -5.88 -20.42
C PHE A 422 -34.36 -6.66 -20.23
N ASN A 423 -34.32 -7.98 -20.45
CA ASN A 423 -35.46 -8.87 -20.22
C ASN A 423 -35.92 -8.81 -18.76
N PHE A 424 -35.01 -8.84 -17.80
CA PHE A 424 -35.30 -8.66 -16.37
C PHE A 424 -36.07 -7.35 -16.11
N LEU A 425 -35.65 -6.24 -16.72
CA LEU A 425 -36.34 -4.96 -16.60
C LEU A 425 -37.74 -4.98 -17.25
N GLU A 426 -37.89 -5.62 -18.41
CA GLU A 426 -39.19 -5.83 -19.05
C GLU A 426 -40.14 -6.67 -18.20
N HIS A 427 -39.66 -7.75 -17.58
CA HIS A 427 -40.46 -8.57 -16.68
C HIS A 427 -40.86 -7.81 -15.42
N ARG A 428 -39.96 -7.01 -14.85
CA ARG A 428 -40.18 -6.33 -13.57
C ARG A 428 -41.01 -5.06 -13.67
N PHE A 429 -40.82 -4.26 -14.71
CA PHE A 429 -41.48 -2.95 -14.88
C PHE A 429 -42.43 -2.88 -16.07
N GLY A 430 -42.44 -3.91 -16.91
CA GLY A 430 -43.22 -3.94 -18.14
C GLY A 430 -42.48 -3.28 -19.32
N PRO A 431 -42.88 -3.61 -20.57
CA PRO A 431 -42.18 -3.17 -21.78
C PRO A 431 -42.23 -1.65 -22.00
N SER A 432 -43.21 -0.94 -21.42
CA SER A 432 -43.33 0.52 -21.53
C SER A 432 -42.27 1.26 -20.71
N ASP A 433 -41.90 0.73 -19.55
CA ASP A 433 -41.02 1.40 -18.59
C ASP A 433 -39.61 0.81 -18.57
N ALA A 434 -39.40 -0.38 -19.15
CA ALA A 434 -38.12 -1.07 -19.18
C ALA A 434 -36.98 -0.20 -19.72
N MET A 435 -37.22 0.50 -20.84
CA MET A 435 -36.23 1.42 -21.41
C MET A 435 -35.89 2.59 -20.47
N ALA A 436 -36.90 3.13 -19.78
CA ALA A 436 -36.71 4.20 -18.82
C ALA A 436 -35.88 3.74 -17.62
N TRP A 437 -36.15 2.54 -17.12
CA TRP A 437 -35.33 1.93 -16.08
C TRP A 437 -33.94 1.57 -16.58
N ALA A 438 -33.77 1.09 -17.82
CA ALA A 438 -32.47 0.76 -18.39
C ALA A 438 -31.54 1.99 -18.40
N TYR A 439 -32.01 3.12 -18.93
CA TYR A 439 -31.26 4.39 -18.88
C TYR A 439 -31.02 4.87 -17.46
N THR A 440 -32.05 4.81 -16.60
CA THR A 440 -31.93 5.27 -15.21
C THR A 440 -30.88 4.47 -14.44
N ILE A 441 -30.92 3.14 -14.52
CA ILE A 441 -29.96 2.27 -13.83
C ILE A 441 -28.57 2.43 -14.44
N PHE A 442 -28.46 2.42 -15.76
CA PHE A 442 -27.19 2.59 -16.45
C PHE A 442 -26.46 3.88 -16.05
N GLU A 443 -27.18 5.01 -16.02
CA GLU A 443 -26.61 6.29 -15.62
C GLU A 443 -26.26 6.35 -14.12
N ASN A 444 -27.02 5.64 -13.26
CA ASN A 444 -26.68 5.53 -11.82
C ASN A 444 -25.40 4.71 -11.61
N ILE A 445 -25.30 3.50 -12.18
CA ILE A 445 -24.13 2.63 -11.98
C ILE A 445 -22.85 3.18 -12.64
N LYS A 446 -23.01 3.98 -13.70
CA LYS A 446 -21.91 4.70 -14.35
C LYS A 446 -21.37 5.85 -13.50
N ILE A 447 -22.10 6.34 -12.51
CA ILE A 447 -21.63 7.43 -11.63
C ILE A 447 -21.00 6.86 -10.36
N PHE A 448 -21.65 5.91 -9.69
CA PHE A 448 -21.24 5.41 -8.38
C PHE A 448 -20.21 4.26 -8.46
N HIS A 449 -18.99 4.58 -8.87
CA HIS A 449 -17.90 3.60 -9.03
C HIS A 449 -17.37 3.08 -7.68
N SER A 450 -17.51 3.85 -6.60
CA SER A 450 -17.15 3.40 -5.26
C SER A 450 -18.12 2.37 -4.70
N ASN A 451 -19.33 2.25 -5.28
CA ASN A 451 -20.28 1.22 -4.89
C ASN A 451 -19.88 -0.14 -5.49
N GLU A 452 -19.54 -1.12 -4.65
CA GLU A 452 -19.06 -2.44 -5.09
C GLU A 452 -20.09 -3.13 -6.00
N VAL A 453 -21.36 -3.13 -5.59
CA VAL A 453 -22.45 -3.78 -6.34
C VAL A 453 -22.64 -3.10 -7.70
N MET A 454 -22.67 -1.76 -7.74
CA MET A 454 -22.89 -1.01 -8.98
C MET A 454 -21.71 -1.11 -9.94
N SER A 455 -20.48 -0.99 -9.44
CA SER A 455 -19.26 -1.06 -10.24
C SER A 455 -19.05 -2.44 -10.84
N GLN A 456 -19.29 -3.53 -10.08
CA GLN A 456 -19.27 -4.89 -10.59
C GLN A 456 -20.35 -5.10 -11.66
N PHE A 457 -21.58 -4.67 -11.41
CA PHE A 457 -22.67 -4.80 -12.38
C PHE A 457 -22.36 -4.05 -13.68
N TYR A 458 -21.85 -2.81 -13.57
CA TYR A 458 -21.45 -2.01 -14.72
C TYR A 458 -20.30 -2.66 -15.51
N ALA A 459 -19.30 -3.21 -14.82
CA ALA A 459 -18.19 -3.89 -15.49
C ALA A 459 -18.65 -5.11 -16.29
N VAL A 460 -19.59 -5.90 -15.75
CA VAL A 460 -20.17 -7.06 -16.47
C VAL A 460 -21.06 -6.60 -17.62
N LEU A 461 -21.92 -5.61 -17.40
CA LEU A 461 -22.82 -5.07 -18.41
C LEU A 461 -22.08 -4.47 -19.62
N MET A 462 -20.91 -3.87 -19.38
CA MET A 462 -20.06 -3.31 -20.43
C MET A 462 -19.06 -4.31 -21.03
N GLY A 463 -19.10 -5.58 -20.62
CA GLY A 463 -18.17 -6.61 -21.11
C GLY A 463 -16.71 -6.40 -20.67
N LYS A 464 -16.46 -5.55 -19.67
CA LYS A 464 -15.14 -5.32 -19.07
C LYS A 464 -14.77 -6.40 -18.06
N ARG A 465 -15.76 -7.15 -17.58
CA ARG A 465 -15.60 -8.29 -16.68
C ARG A 465 -16.57 -9.39 -17.08
N SER A 466 -16.16 -10.63 -16.99
CA SER A 466 -17.03 -11.77 -17.21
C SER A 466 -17.95 -12.00 -16.01
N GLU A 467 -19.14 -12.51 -16.27
CA GLU A 467 -20.07 -12.98 -15.24
C GLU A 467 -19.43 -14.04 -14.34
N ASN A 468 -18.56 -14.90 -14.91
CA ASN A 468 -17.90 -15.96 -14.17
C ASN A 468 -17.05 -15.43 -13.00
N VAL A 469 -16.43 -14.25 -13.13
CA VAL A 469 -15.67 -13.64 -12.03
C VAL A 469 -16.59 -13.36 -10.83
N TYR A 470 -17.81 -12.87 -11.06
CA TYR A 470 -18.78 -12.64 -9.99
C TYR A 470 -19.26 -13.95 -9.35
N VAL A 471 -19.49 -14.98 -10.18
CA VAL A 471 -19.89 -16.31 -9.72
C VAL A 471 -18.80 -16.92 -8.82
N THR A 472 -17.56 -17.00 -9.31
CA THR A 472 -16.40 -17.48 -8.54
C THR A 472 -16.23 -16.69 -7.24
N GLN A 473 -16.50 -15.38 -7.28
CA GLN A 473 -16.46 -14.52 -6.10
C GLN A 473 -17.46 -14.97 -5.02
N LYS A 474 -18.72 -15.19 -5.42
CA LYS A 474 -19.76 -15.69 -4.50
C LYS A 474 -19.47 -17.12 -4.01
N GLU A 475 -18.94 -17.98 -4.87
CA GLU A 475 -18.53 -19.34 -4.52
C GLU A 475 -17.38 -19.34 -3.50
N THR A 476 -16.39 -18.47 -3.66
CA THR A 476 -15.26 -18.33 -2.73
C THR A 476 -15.74 -17.92 -1.34
N VAL A 477 -16.65 -16.96 -1.26
CA VAL A 477 -17.28 -16.55 0.01
C VAL A 477 -18.08 -17.68 0.63
N ALA A 478 -18.87 -18.40 -0.17
CA ALA A 478 -19.65 -19.55 0.30
C ALA A 478 -18.75 -20.68 0.81
N GLN A 479 -17.63 -20.95 0.12
CA GLN A 479 -16.65 -21.94 0.52
C GLN A 479 -15.94 -21.54 1.82
N LEU A 480 -15.52 -20.29 1.98
CA LEU A 480 -14.97 -19.79 3.23
C LEU A 480 -15.96 -19.92 4.39
N LEU A 481 -17.22 -19.50 4.19
CA LEU A 481 -18.27 -19.62 5.21
C LEU A 481 -18.48 -21.08 5.62
N LYS A 482 -18.44 -22.01 4.66
CA LYS A 482 -18.55 -23.44 4.90
C LYS A 482 -17.38 -23.97 5.73
N GLU A 483 -16.14 -23.64 5.37
CA GLU A 483 -14.96 -24.08 6.12
C GLU A 483 -14.91 -23.48 7.54
N MET A 484 -15.30 -22.21 7.69
CA MET A 484 -15.42 -21.57 9.01
C MET A 484 -16.51 -22.23 9.87
N THR A 485 -17.66 -22.56 9.27
CA THR A 485 -18.73 -23.29 9.96
C THR A 485 -18.30 -24.69 10.39
N ASN A 486 -17.49 -25.38 9.58
CA ASN A 486 -16.94 -26.69 9.93
C ASN A 486 -15.93 -26.60 11.09
N ALA A 487 -15.13 -25.53 11.15
CA ALA A 487 -14.20 -25.29 12.25
C ALA A 487 -14.92 -24.90 13.57
N ASP A 488 -16.07 -24.23 13.46
CA ASP A 488 -16.93 -23.87 14.59
C ASP A 488 -17.77 -25.07 15.06
N SER A 489 -17.14 -25.95 15.84
CA SER A 489 -17.76 -27.19 16.32
C SER A 489 -19.04 -26.98 17.16
N GLN A 490 -19.22 -25.81 17.77
CA GLN A 490 -20.41 -25.47 18.57
C GLN A 490 -21.47 -24.72 17.75
N ASN A 491 -21.14 -24.30 16.52
CA ASN A 491 -21.99 -23.50 15.63
C ASN A 491 -22.48 -22.18 16.28
N GLU A 492 -21.67 -21.60 17.16
CA GLU A 492 -21.98 -20.36 17.88
C GLU A 492 -21.78 -19.11 17.01
N GLY A 493 -21.13 -19.23 15.85
CA GLY A 493 -20.69 -18.11 15.04
C GLY A 493 -19.34 -17.54 15.48
N LEU A 494 -18.58 -18.29 16.30
CA LEU A 494 -17.31 -17.85 16.88
C LEU A 494 -16.17 -18.80 16.52
N LEU A 495 -15.01 -18.26 16.17
CA LEU A 495 -13.76 -18.99 15.97
C LEU A 495 -12.64 -18.36 16.80
N THR A 496 -11.67 -19.16 17.25
CA THR A 496 -10.43 -18.59 17.77
C THR A 496 -9.57 -18.03 16.63
N MET A 497 -8.68 -17.08 16.94
CA MET A 497 -7.74 -16.54 15.94
C MET A 497 -6.85 -17.63 15.32
N GLU A 498 -6.49 -18.67 16.08
CA GLU A 498 -5.77 -19.84 15.53
C GLU A 498 -6.60 -20.64 14.53
N GLN A 499 -7.89 -20.88 14.84
CA GLN A 499 -8.80 -21.58 13.93
C GLN A 499 -9.01 -20.78 12.65
N PHE A 500 -9.21 -19.47 12.77
CA PHE A 500 -9.38 -18.57 11.63
C PHE A 500 -8.14 -18.61 10.71
N ASN A 501 -6.94 -18.47 11.27
CA ASN A 501 -5.69 -18.59 10.51
C ASN A 501 -5.57 -19.95 9.81
N THR A 502 -5.90 -21.04 10.50
CA THR A 502 -5.86 -22.40 9.93
C THR A 502 -6.83 -22.55 8.76
N VAL A 503 -8.05 -22.00 8.87
CA VAL A 503 -9.05 -22.01 7.78
C VAL A 503 -8.56 -21.21 6.58
N LEU A 504 -7.98 -20.03 6.79
CA LEU A 504 -7.42 -19.22 5.70
C LEU A 504 -6.30 -19.95 4.95
N LYS A 505 -5.34 -20.52 5.68
CA LYS A 505 -4.23 -21.29 5.08
C LYS A 505 -4.71 -22.54 4.35
N SER A 506 -5.75 -23.20 4.86
CA SER A 506 -6.33 -24.37 4.20
C SER A 506 -7.14 -24.00 2.95
N THR A 507 -7.82 -22.86 2.95
CA THR A 507 -8.65 -22.41 1.82
C THR A 507 -7.82 -21.78 0.72
N PHE A 508 -6.73 -21.09 1.10
CA PHE A 508 -5.85 -20.36 0.19
C PHE A 508 -4.39 -20.83 0.30
N PRO A 509 -4.07 -22.06 -0.16
CA PRO A 509 -2.74 -22.64 -0.01
C PRO A 509 -1.64 -21.94 -0.82
N LEU A 510 -2.02 -21.13 -1.83
CA LEU A 510 -1.07 -20.40 -2.70
C LEU A 510 -0.74 -19.00 -2.19
N LYS A 511 -1.52 -18.45 -1.23
CA LYS A 511 -1.27 -17.13 -0.67
C LYS A 511 0.00 -17.15 0.19
N THR A 512 0.76 -16.07 0.14
CA THR A 512 1.94 -15.89 0.99
C THR A 512 1.54 -15.69 2.45
N GLU A 513 2.47 -15.89 3.38
CA GLU A 513 2.20 -15.63 4.80
C GLU A 513 1.82 -14.15 5.05
N GLU A 514 2.38 -13.23 4.26
CA GLU A 514 2.05 -11.80 4.31
C GLU A 514 0.60 -11.56 3.88
N GLN A 515 0.15 -12.17 2.79
CA GLN A 515 -1.25 -12.06 2.34
C GLN A 515 -2.23 -12.68 3.34
N ILE A 516 -1.89 -13.82 3.94
CA ILE A 516 -2.71 -14.42 5.00
C ILE A 516 -2.77 -13.49 6.22
N GLN A 517 -1.66 -12.86 6.59
CA GLN A 517 -1.59 -11.93 7.69
C GLN A 517 -2.43 -10.66 7.44
N GLU A 518 -2.42 -10.12 6.22
CA GLU A 518 -3.30 -9.02 5.82
C GLU A 518 -4.79 -9.38 5.94
N LEU A 519 -5.16 -10.62 5.60
CA LEU A 519 -6.53 -11.12 5.78
C LEU A 519 -6.88 -11.28 7.26
N MET A 520 -5.92 -11.71 8.09
CA MET A 520 -6.09 -11.75 9.54
C MET A 520 -6.38 -10.35 10.10
N GLU A 521 -5.58 -9.35 9.69
CA GLU A 521 -5.74 -7.95 10.09
C GLU A 521 -7.08 -7.37 9.64
N ALA A 522 -7.48 -7.62 8.40
CA ALA A 522 -8.79 -7.22 7.87
C ALA A 522 -9.95 -7.92 8.58
N GLY A 523 -9.71 -9.10 9.14
CA GLY A 523 -10.65 -9.84 10.01
C GLY A 523 -10.71 -9.32 11.45
N GLY A 524 -9.89 -8.33 11.84
CA GLY A 524 -9.87 -7.74 13.19
C GLY A 524 -8.73 -8.26 14.08
N TRP A 525 -7.75 -8.96 13.53
CA TRP A 525 -6.53 -9.29 14.28
C TRP A 525 -5.66 -8.04 14.48
N HIS A 526 -5.07 -7.92 15.66
CA HIS A 526 -4.10 -6.89 16.00
C HIS A 526 -2.88 -7.51 16.70
N PRO A 527 -1.71 -6.84 16.76
CA PRO A 527 -0.53 -7.39 17.43
C PRO A 527 -0.72 -7.69 18.93
N SER A 528 -1.72 -7.08 19.56
CA SER A 528 -2.11 -7.34 20.96
C SER A 528 -3.12 -8.49 21.10
N SER A 529 -3.66 -9.01 20.01
CA SER A 529 -4.64 -10.09 20.01
C SER A 529 -3.99 -11.39 20.46
N SER A 530 -4.63 -12.09 21.37
CA SER A 530 -4.21 -13.42 21.79
C SER A 530 -4.76 -14.47 20.83
N ASN A 531 -4.06 -15.59 20.70
CA ASN A 531 -4.50 -16.75 19.93
C ASN A 531 -5.86 -17.31 20.39
N ALA A 532 -6.25 -17.06 21.64
CA ALA A 532 -7.51 -17.50 22.25
C ALA A 532 -8.64 -16.48 22.10
N ASP A 533 -8.38 -15.31 21.50
CA ASP A 533 -9.41 -14.30 21.26
C ASP A 533 -10.44 -14.85 20.28
N LEU A 534 -11.72 -14.59 20.58
CA LEU A 534 -12.85 -15.07 19.79
C LEU A 534 -13.26 -14.05 18.73
N LEU A 535 -13.37 -14.52 17.49
CA LEU A 535 -13.79 -13.78 16.32
C LEU A 535 -15.20 -14.20 15.91
N ASN A 536 -16.09 -13.23 15.75
CA ASN A 536 -17.40 -13.46 15.12
C ASN A 536 -17.23 -13.53 13.60
N TYR A 537 -17.00 -14.72 13.06
CA TYR A 537 -16.73 -14.87 11.63
C TYR A 537 -17.92 -14.51 10.75
N ARG A 538 -19.15 -14.63 11.25
CA ARG A 538 -20.36 -14.29 10.48
C ARG A 538 -20.43 -12.79 10.18
N SER A 539 -19.91 -11.94 11.07
CA SER A 539 -19.90 -10.50 10.81
C SER A 539 -18.95 -10.11 9.67
N LEU A 540 -17.92 -10.90 9.36
CA LEU A 540 -16.96 -10.61 8.28
C LEU A 540 -17.59 -10.56 6.89
N PHE A 541 -18.76 -11.17 6.71
CA PHE A 541 -19.44 -11.29 5.42
C PHE A 541 -20.74 -10.48 5.37
N MET A 542 -20.95 -9.58 6.33
CA MET A 542 -22.08 -8.67 6.30
C MET A 542 -21.85 -7.60 5.22
N GLU A 543 -22.96 -7.17 4.63
CA GLU A 543 -22.98 -6.03 3.71
C GLU A 543 -23.82 -4.92 4.37
N ASP A 544 -23.43 -3.67 4.19
CA ASP A 544 -24.18 -2.52 4.69
C ASP A 544 -25.48 -2.28 3.88
N GLU A 545 -26.21 -1.21 4.21
CA GLU A 545 -27.46 -0.86 3.51
C GLU A 545 -27.27 -0.52 2.02
N GLU A 546 -26.06 -0.14 1.61
CA GLU A 546 -25.69 0.18 0.23
C GLU A 546 -24.98 -1.00 -0.47
N GLY A 547 -24.86 -2.15 0.20
CA GLY A 547 -24.22 -3.35 -0.32
C GLY A 547 -22.69 -3.34 -0.29
N GLN A 548 -22.08 -2.45 0.50
CA GLN A 548 -20.63 -2.49 0.75
C GLN A 548 -20.29 -3.64 1.68
N SER A 549 -19.32 -4.43 1.28
CA SER A 549 -18.81 -5.53 2.09
C SER A 549 -17.91 -5.01 3.23
N GLU A 550 -17.81 -5.77 4.32
CA GLU A 550 -16.83 -5.50 5.39
C GLU A 550 -15.36 -5.54 4.89
N PRO A 551 -14.40 -4.90 5.59
CA PRO A 551 -13.00 -4.80 5.16
C PRO A 551 -12.35 -6.15 4.82
N PHE A 552 -12.72 -7.23 5.50
CA PHE A 552 -12.22 -8.58 5.20
C PHE A 552 -12.54 -9.01 3.76
N VAL A 553 -13.79 -8.86 3.34
CA VAL A 553 -14.22 -9.24 1.97
C VAL A 553 -13.63 -8.28 0.95
N GLN A 554 -13.54 -6.97 1.26
CA GLN A 554 -12.85 -6.01 0.40
C GLN A 554 -11.38 -6.42 0.17
N LYS A 555 -10.66 -6.78 1.24
CA LYS A 555 -9.26 -7.21 1.16
C LYS A 555 -9.10 -8.53 0.40
N LEU A 556 -10.05 -9.45 0.53
CA LEU A 556 -10.07 -10.69 -0.25
C LEU A 556 -10.15 -10.38 -1.76
N TRP A 557 -10.99 -9.42 -2.16
CA TRP A 557 -11.10 -9.01 -3.56
C TRP A 557 -9.91 -8.22 -4.06
N GLU A 558 -9.36 -7.33 -3.24
CA GLU A 558 -8.12 -6.62 -3.54
C GLU A 558 -7.00 -7.61 -3.85
N GLN A 559 -6.75 -8.58 -2.96
CA GLN A 559 -5.73 -9.60 -3.18
C GLN A 559 -5.99 -10.45 -4.42
N TYR A 560 -7.25 -10.80 -4.71
CA TYR A 560 -7.58 -11.52 -5.95
C TYR A 560 -7.22 -10.71 -7.21
N MET A 561 -7.47 -9.40 -7.21
CA MET A 561 -7.11 -8.54 -8.34
C MET A 561 -5.59 -8.43 -8.48
N ASP A 562 -4.88 -8.24 -7.36
CA ASP A 562 -3.42 -8.15 -7.35
C ASP A 562 -2.77 -9.46 -7.84
N GLU A 563 -3.26 -10.62 -7.36
CA GLU A 563 -2.79 -11.95 -7.78
C GLU A 563 -3.00 -12.18 -9.28
N LYS A 564 -4.12 -11.71 -9.81
CA LYS A 564 -4.45 -11.79 -11.23
C LYS A 564 -3.54 -10.91 -12.08
N ASP A 565 -3.32 -9.67 -11.65
CA ASP A 565 -2.42 -8.74 -12.34
C ASP A 565 -0.98 -9.28 -12.30
N GLU A 566 -0.54 -9.83 -11.17
CA GLU A 566 0.75 -10.50 -11.04
C GLU A 566 0.86 -11.70 -11.98
N TYR A 567 -0.18 -12.55 -12.05
CA TYR A 567 -0.20 -13.71 -12.94
C TYR A 567 -0.07 -13.32 -14.42
N LEU A 568 -0.79 -12.29 -14.87
CA LEU A 568 -0.67 -11.79 -16.24
C LEU A 568 0.68 -11.10 -16.50
N GLN A 569 1.24 -10.41 -15.50
CA GLN A 569 2.58 -9.83 -15.61
C GLN A 569 3.64 -10.92 -15.74
N GLN A 570 3.50 -12.04 -15.02
CA GLN A 570 4.37 -13.21 -15.15
C GLN A 570 4.22 -13.85 -16.54
N LEU A 571 3.00 -14.02 -17.03
CA LEU A 571 2.76 -14.53 -18.40
C LEU A 571 3.43 -13.65 -19.45
N LYS A 572 3.33 -12.32 -19.31
CA LYS A 572 4.01 -11.36 -20.19
C LYS A 572 5.53 -11.53 -20.14
N GLN A 573 6.12 -11.73 -18.95
CA GLN A 573 7.56 -11.94 -18.79
C GLN A 573 8.01 -13.24 -19.45
N GLU A 574 7.27 -14.33 -19.25
CA GLU A 574 7.56 -15.65 -19.84
C GLU A 574 7.55 -15.61 -21.38
N LEU A 575 6.60 -14.89 -21.97
CA LEU A 575 6.50 -14.78 -23.44
C LEU A 575 7.65 -13.98 -24.06
N GLY A 576 8.28 -13.09 -23.29
CA GLY A 576 9.48 -12.35 -23.68
C GLY A 576 9.32 -11.44 -24.92
N ILE A 577 8.10 -10.95 -25.18
CA ILE A 577 7.78 -10.09 -26.34
C ILE A 577 7.20 -8.76 -25.91
N GLU A 578 7.29 -7.77 -26.78
CA GLU A 578 6.74 -6.45 -26.53
C GLU A 578 5.20 -6.45 -26.65
N LEU A 579 4.53 -5.50 -25.99
CA LEU A 579 3.06 -5.43 -25.94
C LEU A 579 2.40 -5.25 -27.32
N HIS A 580 3.11 -4.62 -28.25
CA HIS A 580 2.64 -4.34 -29.60
C HIS A 580 2.93 -5.48 -30.59
N GLU A 581 3.68 -6.49 -30.16
CA GLU A 581 4.02 -7.64 -31.00
C GLU A 581 2.89 -8.68 -30.99
N GLU A 582 2.87 -9.48 -32.06
CA GLU A 582 1.92 -10.56 -32.24
C GLU A 582 2.35 -11.79 -31.42
N VAL A 583 1.38 -12.39 -30.72
CA VAL A 583 1.52 -13.66 -30.02
C VAL A 583 0.74 -14.73 -30.78
N THR A 584 1.40 -15.86 -31.07
CA THR A 584 0.77 -17.02 -31.71
C THR A 584 0.09 -17.90 -30.66
N LEU A 585 -0.90 -18.67 -31.10
CA LEU A 585 -1.63 -19.61 -30.25
C LEU A 585 -0.69 -20.60 -29.51
N PRO A 586 0.26 -21.29 -30.18
CA PRO A 586 1.17 -22.21 -29.49
C PRO A 586 2.06 -21.51 -28.46
N LYS A 587 2.46 -20.27 -28.73
CA LYS A 587 3.35 -19.51 -27.84
C LYS A 587 2.62 -19.09 -26.57
N LEU A 588 1.39 -18.57 -26.66
CA LEU A 588 0.59 -18.24 -25.48
C LEU A 588 0.27 -19.48 -24.66
N ARG A 589 -0.11 -20.59 -25.31
CA ARG A 589 -0.35 -21.88 -24.66
C ARG A 589 0.90 -22.37 -23.91
N GLY A 590 2.04 -22.35 -24.59
CA GLY A 590 3.33 -22.71 -23.99
C GLY A 590 3.65 -21.85 -22.78
N GLY A 591 3.48 -20.53 -22.89
CA GLY A 591 3.67 -19.60 -21.77
C GLY A 591 2.80 -19.93 -20.55
N LEU A 592 1.48 -20.16 -20.76
CA LEU A 592 0.56 -20.55 -19.69
C LEU A 592 0.99 -21.85 -19.01
N MET A 593 1.36 -22.87 -19.78
CA MET A 593 1.80 -24.16 -19.24
C MET A 593 3.16 -24.10 -18.55
N THR A 594 4.06 -23.19 -18.96
CA THR A 594 5.34 -22.97 -18.28
C THR A 594 5.14 -22.28 -16.94
N ILE A 595 4.35 -21.20 -16.89
CA ILE A 595 4.15 -20.46 -15.64
C ILE A 595 3.26 -21.21 -14.65
N ASP A 596 2.34 -22.05 -15.14
CA ASP A 596 1.42 -22.84 -14.31
C ASP A 596 1.29 -24.28 -14.85
N PRO A 597 2.25 -25.16 -14.52
CA PRO A 597 2.23 -26.55 -14.97
C PRO A 597 1.05 -27.38 -14.42
N SER A 598 0.36 -26.87 -13.39
CA SER A 598 -0.79 -27.54 -12.79
C SER A 598 -2.10 -27.21 -13.50
N LEU A 599 -2.08 -26.30 -14.48
CA LEU A 599 -3.25 -25.89 -15.23
C LEU A 599 -3.74 -27.04 -16.13
N ASP A 600 -4.99 -27.43 -15.96
CA ASP A 600 -5.57 -28.50 -16.77
C ASP A 600 -5.86 -28.03 -18.20
N LYS A 601 -5.93 -28.98 -19.13
CA LYS A 601 -6.13 -28.68 -20.56
C LYS A 601 -7.43 -27.93 -20.86
N GLN A 602 -8.49 -28.17 -20.10
CA GLN A 602 -9.78 -27.51 -20.33
C GLN A 602 -9.66 -26.03 -19.96
N THR A 603 -9.10 -25.73 -18.79
CA THR A 603 -8.86 -24.35 -18.35
C THR A 603 -7.92 -23.59 -19.28
N VAL A 604 -6.84 -24.24 -19.77
CA VAL A 604 -5.97 -23.66 -20.81
C VAL A 604 -6.79 -23.29 -22.04
N ASN A 605 -7.61 -24.21 -22.57
CA ASN A 605 -8.40 -23.94 -23.77
C ASN A 605 -9.41 -22.81 -23.57
N THR A 606 -10.02 -22.69 -22.39
CA THR A 606 -10.91 -21.56 -22.07
C THR A 606 -10.15 -20.22 -22.07
N TYR A 607 -8.94 -20.17 -21.51
CA TYR A 607 -8.11 -18.95 -21.55
C TYR A 607 -7.68 -18.59 -22.97
N MET A 608 -7.28 -19.60 -23.75
CA MET A 608 -6.91 -19.42 -25.16
C MET A 608 -8.10 -18.94 -26.00
N SER A 609 -9.26 -19.57 -25.84
CA SER A 609 -10.52 -19.18 -26.48
C SER A 609 -10.83 -17.71 -26.22
N GLN A 610 -10.67 -17.25 -24.97
CA GLN A 610 -10.89 -15.87 -24.60
C GLN A 610 -9.84 -14.92 -25.22
N ALA A 611 -8.55 -15.26 -25.14
CA ALA A 611 -7.46 -14.41 -25.63
C ALA A 611 -7.59 -14.13 -27.14
N PHE A 612 -7.94 -15.17 -27.91
CA PHE A 612 -8.05 -15.09 -29.38
C PHE A 612 -9.47 -14.84 -29.90
N GLN A 613 -10.47 -14.74 -29.01
CA GLN A 613 -11.90 -14.65 -29.38
C GLN A 613 -12.34 -15.75 -30.36
N LEU A 614 -11.86 -16.97 -30.14
CA LEU A 614 -12.20 -18.14 -30.94
C LEU A 614 -13.09 -19.08 -30.11
N PRO A 615 -14.23 -19.55 -30.63
CA PRO A 615 -15.03 -20.55 -29.93
C PRO A 615 -14.20 -21.80 -29.60
N GLU A 616 -14.38 -22.40 -28.42
CA GLU A 616 -13.65 -23.63 -28.05
C GLU A 616 -13.82 -24.78 -29.07
N SER A 617 -14.93 -24.80 -29.80
CA SER A 617 -15.20 -25.76 -30.89
C SER A 617 -14.41 -25.51 -32.19
N GLU A 618 -13.91 -24.29 -32.39
CA GLU A 618 -13.16 -23.87 -33.59
C GLU A 618 -11.65 -23.78 -33.32
N MET A 619 -11.21 -24.04 -32.09
CA MET A 619 -9.80 -24.11 -31.71
C MET A 619 -9.09 -25.22 -32.52
N PRO A 620 -7.98 -24.92 -33.20
CA PRO A 620 -7.20 -25.94 -33.91
C PRO A 620 -6.67 -27.00 -32.93
N GLU A 621 -6.52 -28.24 -33.41
CA GLU A 621 -5.95 -29.33 -32.60
C GLU A 621 -4.46 -29.08 -32.34
N GLU A 622 -3.97 -29.49 -31.16
CA GLU A 622 -2.56 -29.36 -30.76
C GLU A 622 -1.64 -30.01 -31.84
N GLY A 623 -0.83 -29.18 -32.50
CA GLY A 623 0.09 -29.61 -33.56
C GLY A 623 -0.44 -29.46 -35.00
N ASP A 624 -1.63 -28.92 -35.22
CA ASP A 624 -2.07 -28.47 -36.55
C ASP A 624 -1.26 -27.22 -36.97
N GLU A 625 -0.74 -27.21 -38.21
CA GLU A 625 -0.02 -26.06 -38.78
C GLU A 625 -0.87 -24.78 -38.77
N LYS A 626 -2.21 -24.91 -38.71
CA LYS A 626 -3.13 -23.78 -38.58
C LYS A 626 -2.96 -23.00 -37.27
N GLU A 627 -2.40 -23.59 -36.21
CA GLU A 627 -2.18 -22.89 -34.94
C GLU A 627 -1.23 -21.69 -35.11
N GLU A 628 -0.23 -21.81 -35.99
CA GLU A 628 0.73 -20.73 -36.26
C GLU A 628 0.10 -19.55 -37.02
N ALA A 629 -1.00 -19.80 -37.75
CA ALA A 629 -1.72 -18.77 -38.49
C ALA A 629 -2.65 -17.93 -37.58
N VAL A 630 -2.94 -18.42 -36.37
CA VAL A 630 -3.77 -17.70 -35.39
C VAL A 630 -2.87 -16.81 -34.53
N VAL A 631 -2.91 -15.52 -34.83
CA VAL A 631 -2.13 -14.48 -34.15
C VAL A 631 -3.04 -13.37 -33.63
N GLU A 632 -2.64 -12.80 -32.50
CA GLU A 632 -3.26 -11.60 -31.92
C GLU A 632 -2.19 -10.69 -31.32
N ILE A 633 -2.48 -9.40 -31.18
CA ILE A 633 -1.57 -8.46 -30.50
C ILE A 633 -1.53 -8.83 -29.01
N LEU A 634 -0.34 -8.97 -28.43
CA LEU A 634 -0.18 -9.41 -27.03
C LEU A 634 -0.99 -8.52 -26.06
N GLN A 635 -0.93 -7.20 -26.23
CA GLN A 635 -1.73 -6.26 -25.41
C GLN A 635 -3.22 -6.61 -25.45
N THR A 636 -3.77 -6.86 -26.64
CA THR A 636 -5.18 -7.20 -26.82
C THR A 636 -5.51 -8.56 -26.21
N ALA A 637 -4.64 -9.55 -26.36
CA ALA A 637 -4.80 -10.87 -25.73
C ALA A 637 -4.83 -10.76 -24.19
N LEU A 638 -3.90 -10.01 -23.59
CA LEU A 638 -3.85 -9.79 -22.14
C LEU A 638 -5.07 -9.00 -21.63
N GLU A 639 -5.50 -7.96 -22.35
CA GLU A 639 -6.72 -7.21 -22.02
C GLU A 639 -7.97 -8.11 -22.03
N ARG A 640 -8.06 -9.04 -23.00
CA ARG A 640 -9.17 -10.00 -23.07
C ARG A 640 -9.11 -11.04 -21.94
N LEU A 641 -7.91 -11.49 -21.56
CA LEU A 641 -7.72 -12.37 -20.40
C LEU A 641 -8.05 -11.64 -19.08
N GLN A 642 -7.82 -10.33 -19.01
CA GLN A 642 -8.19 -9.51 -17.85
C GLN A 642 -9.71 -9.45 -17.61
N VAL A 643 -10.54 -9.79 -18.61
CA VAL A 643 -12.00 -9.84 -18.45
C VAL A 643 -12.45 -11.09 -17.68
N ILE A 644 -11.77 -12.23 -17.83
CA ILE A 644 -12.23 -13.52 -17.29
C ILE A 644 -11.67 -13.85 -15.90
N ASP A 645 -12.14 -14.94 -15.30
CA ASP A 645 -11.59 -15.49 -14.05
C ASP A 645 -10.32 -16.27 -14.35
N ILE A 646 -9.20 -15.55 -14.44
CA ILE A 646 -7.86 -16.12 -14.63
C ILE A 646 -7.11 -16.07 -13.31
N ARG A 647 -6.62 -17.22 -12.87
CA ARG A 647 -5.90 -17.36 -11.61
C ARG A 647 -4.92 -18.52 -11.68
N ARG A 648 -3.88 -18.44 -10.86
CA ARG A 648 -2.93 -19.52 -10.67
C ARG A 648 -3.60 -20.70 -9.97
N VAL A 649 -3.41 -21.90 -10.50
CA VAL A 649 -3.98 -23.16 -9.98
C VAL A 649 -2.97 -23.91 -9.12
N GLY A 650 -1.68 -23.89 -9.47
CA GLY A 650 -0.64 -24.62 -8.73
C GLY A 650 0.55 -23.77 -8.27
N PRO A 651 1.36 -24.34 -7.35
CA PRO A 651 2.61 -23.71 -6.94
C PRO A 651 3.57 -23.61 -8.13
N ARG A 652 4.39 -22.56 -8.13
CA ARG A 652 5.48 -22.40 -9.09
C ARG A 652 6.51 -23.51 -8.86
N GLU A 653 6.99 -24.15 -9.92
CA GLU A 653 8.15 -25.03 -9.77
C GLU A 653 9.30 -24.23 -9.16
N PRO A 654 9.97 -24.74 -8.10
CA PRO A 654 11.10 -24.04 -7.52
C PRO A 654 12.13 -23.84 -8.62
N GLU A 655 12.52 -22.58 -8.86
CA GLU A 655 13.67 -22.30 -9.70
C GLU A 655 14.82 -23.17 -9.19
N PRO A 656 15.49 -23.93 -10.07
CA PRO A 656 16.60 -24.77 -9.65
C PRO A 656 17.60 -23.87 -8.92
N ALA A 657 17.82 -24.17 -7.64
CA ALA A 657 18.77 -23.45 -6.80
C ALA A 657 20.10 -23.36 -7.57
N SER A 658 20.44 -22.16 -8.04
CA SER A 658 21.69 -21.88 -8.75
C SER A 658 22.86 -21.86 -7.79
#